data_AF-A0A2P6SNF3-F1
#
_entry.id   AF-A0A2P6SNF3-F1
#
_cell.length_a   1.000
_cell.length_b   1.000
_cell.length_c   1.000
_cell.angle_alpha   90.00
_cell.angle_beta   90.00
_cell.angle_gamma   90.00
#
_symmetry.space_group_name_H-M   'P 1'
#
loop_
_entity.id
_entity.type
_entity.pdbx_description
1 polymer ?
#
loop_
_entity_poly.entity_id
_entity_poly.type
_entity_poly.pdbx_seq_one_letter_code
_entity_poly.pdbx_strand_id
1 'polypeptide(L)'
;MAASEENNALFPIFILTIMALAVVPYTITKLCRAASKETKSIHCKCSDCSRSGKYRRSLFKRISNFSTCSNLTIVLLWVVMVVLVYYIKTQSAENQVFDPFHILGLEPGAPDSEIKKAYRRLSILYHPDKNPDPEANKYFVEKIAKAYQALTDPVSRENYEKYGHPDGRQGFEMGIALPQFLLDTQKNGGILLLGIVGVCILLPLVIAVVYLSRSAKYTGNYVMHQTLYTYYHSMKPSLAPSKVMDVFIKAAEYTEIPVRRTDNDPLQKLFMLVRSELNLDLKNIKQEQAKFWKQYPALVKTELLIQAQLTRETASLSPSLQGDFKHVLELAPRLLEELMKMALVPRNAQGQGWLRPAIGVVELSQCIIQAVPLSARKAIGGSSEGIAPFLQLPHFSEAVVKKIARKKLRVFQELRDVSMQERAELLSQVAGFSAAEVEDVEMVLAAMPSISLDVKCETEGEDGIQEGDIVTVHAWVTLQRDNGLIGALPHAPYFPFRKEENFWFLLADSVSNNVWFWQKVNFMEEAAAITAASKAIEETKEGSGANMKEISAAIKEAVDKVKSGSRLVTGKLPAPAEGNYNLTCYCLCDSWLGCDRRTNLKVKVLKRTRAGTRGGFVAEDGPITEDGIEEEEDVDDEEYDEDYESEYSEDEADEQQDTKQKGPAANGNAHTQGTEGSGSEED
;
A
#
# COMPACT_ATOMS: atom_id res chain seq x y z
N MET A 1 -6.86 52.04 -18.73
CA MET A 1 -6.70 51.49 -17.37
C MET A 1 -8.05 50.90 -17.03
N ALA A 2 -8.16 49.59 -16.81
CA ALA A 2 -9.45 48.94 -16.64
C ALA A 2 -10.24 49.57 -15.49
N ALA A 3 -11.54 49.81 -15.70
CA ALA A 3 -12.41 50.41 -14.71
C ALA A 3 -12.39 49.62 -13.38
N SER A 4 -12.30 50.33 -12.26
CA SER A 4 -12.12 49.73 -10.93
C SER A 4 -13.31 48.90 -10.46
N GLU A 5 -14.50 49.22 -10.96
CA GLU A 5 -15.76 48.66 -10.48
C GLU A 5 -16.09 47.31 -11.14
N GLU A 6 -15.77 47.14 -12.42
CA GLU A 6 -16.04 45.89 -13.16
C GLU A 6 -15.19 44.71 -12.67
N ASN A 7 -13.91 44.95 -12.35
CA ASN A 7 -13.00 43.90 -11.88
C ASN A 7 -13.45 43.26 -10.54
N ASN A 8 -14.13 44.02 -9.68
CA ASN A 8 -14.66 43.53 -8.41
C ASN A 8 -15.87 42.59 -8.60
N ALA A 9 -16.67 42.75 -9.67
CA ALA A 9 -17.79 41.87 -9.98
C ALA A 9 -17.34 40.53 -10.60
N LEU A 10 -16.20 40.52 -11.31
CA LEU A 10 -15.67 39.33 -12.00
C LEU A 10 -14.93 38.36 -11.06
N PHE A 11 -14.23 38.86 -10.04
CA PHE A 11 -13.45 38.01 -9.12
C PHE A 11 -14.27 36.94 -8.37
N PRO A 12 -15.45 37.24 -7.79
CA PRO A 12 -16.30 36.22 -7.15
C PRO A 12 -16.72 35.11 -8.12
N ILE A 13 -16.99 35.45 -9.39
CA ILE A 13 -17.37 34.48 -10.43
C ILE A 13 -16.19 33.55 -10.76
N PHE A 14 -14.97 34.11 -10.87
CA PHE A 14 -13.74 33.35 -11.09
C PHE A 14 -13.43 32.39 -9.93
N ILE A 15 -13.58 32.83 -8.68
CA ILE A 15 -13.40 31.95 -7.51
C ILE A 15 -14.49 30.86 -7.48
N LEU A 16 -15.74 31.19 -7.81
CA LEU A 16 -16.84 30.23 -7.87
C LEU A 16 -16.58 29.13 -8.91
N THR A 17 -16.08 29.45 -10.11
CA THR A 17 -15.82 28.44 -11.14
C THR A 17 -14.64 27.52 -10.77
N ILE A 18 -13.54 28.07 -10.24
CA ILE A 18 -12.41 27.26 -9.74
C ILE A 18 -12.87 26.33 -8.60
N MET A 19 -13.65 26.84 -7.64
CA MET A 19 -14.19 26.01 -6.56
C MET A 19 -15.14 24.93 -7.08
N ALA A 20 -16.04 25.27 -8.02
CA ALA A 20 -16.98 24.31 -8.60
C ALA A 20 -16.27 23.17 -9.34
N LEU A 21 -15.22 23.47 -10.12
CA LEU A 21 -14.40 22.49 -10.85
C LEU A 21 -13.77 21.43 -9.93
N ALA A 22 -13.40 21.80 -8.69
CA ALA A 22 -12.87 20.86 -7.72
C ALA A 22 -13.96 20.18 -6.88
N VAL A 23 -14.90 20.95 -6.33
CA VAL A 23 -15.88 20.48 -5.33
C VAL A 23 -16.97 19.60 -5.97
N VAL A 24 -17.47 19.94 -7.16
CA VAL A 24 -18.59 19.22 -7.78
C VAL A 24 -18.17 17.80 -8.22
N PRO A 25 -17.09 17.59 -8.99
CA PRO A 25 -16.66 16.22 -9.36
C PRO A 25 -16.24 15.39 -8.14
N TYR A 26 -15.60 16.01 -7.14
CA TYR A 26 -15.20 15.33 -5.92
C TYR A 26 -16.40 14.88 -5.07
N THR A 27 -17.46 15.68 -5.00
CA THR A 27 -18.69 15.28 -4.29
C THR A 27 -19.50 14.25 -5.05
N ILE A 28 -19.61 14.34 -6.38
CA ILE A 28 -20.26 13.31 -7.21
C ILE A 28 -19.54 11.96 -7.06
N THR A 29 -18.22 11.92 -7.24
CA THR A 29 -17.44 10.66 -7.10
C THR A 29 -17.55 10.06 -5.70
N LYS A 30 -17.60 10.89 -4.65
CA LYS A 30 -17.78 10.47 -3.26
C LYS A 30 -19.20 9.92 -2.99
N LEU A 31 -20.22 10.52 -3.59
CA LEU A 31 -21.62 10.06 -3.48
C LEU A 31 -21.83 8.74 -4.23
N CYS A 32 -21.33 8.62 -5.47
CA CYS A 32 -21.39 7.39 -6.25
C CYS A 32 -20.65 6.23 -5.56
N ARG A 33 -19.46 6.48 -4.98
CA ARG A 33 -18.72 5.50 -4.16
C ARG A 33 -19.44 5.10 -2.88
N ALA A 34 -20.33 5.94 -2.35
CA ALA A 34 -21.16 5.62 -1.19
C ALA A 34 -22.40 4.81 -1.59
N ALA A 35 -23.04 5.15 -2.71
CA ALA A 35 -24.21 4.46 -3.24
C ALA A 35 -23.89 3.04 -3.76
N SER A 36 -22.73 2.84 -4.38
CA SER A 36 -22.29 1.55 -4.95
C SER A 36 -21.95 0.46 -3.91
N LYS A 37 -22.15 0.69 -2.61
CA LYS A 37 -21.73 -0.22 -1.53
C LYS A 37 -22.84 -1.15 -1.03
N GLU A 38 -23.27 -2.05 -1.90
CA GLU A 38 -23.87 -3.35 -1.50
C GLU A 38 -22.79 -4.24 -0.82
N THR A 39 -22.38 -3.88 0.39
CA THR A 39 -21.37 -4.67 1.11
C THR A 39 -21.96 -5.94 1.69
N LYS A 40 -21.81 -7.07 0.96
CA LYS A 40 -21.86 -8.41 1.56
C LYS A 40 -20.95 -8.45 2.80
N SER A 41 -21.35 -9.16 3.84
CA SER A 41 -20.59 -9.24 5.09
C SER A 41 -19.36 -10.14 4.93
N ILE A 42 -18.22 -9.54 4.55
CA ILE A 42 -16.92 -10.21 4.38
C ILE A 42 -16.29 -10.76 5.67
N HIS A 43 -16.99 -10.77 6.81
CA HIS A 43 -16.44 -11.20 8.10
C HIS A 43 -17.37 -12.23 8.75
N CYS A 44 -16.76 -13.16 9.49
CA CYS A 44 -17.49 -14.18 10.25
C CYS A 44 -18.45 -13.56 11.28
N LYS A 45 -19.63 -14.17 11.42
CA LYS A 45 -20.73 -13.71 12.31
C LYS A 45 -20.90 -14.55 13.59
N CYS A 46 -20.06 -15.56 13.80
CA CYS A 46 -20.08 -16.39 15.00
C CYS A 46 -20.11 -15.57 16.31
N SER A 47 -20.56 -16.21 17.39
CA SER A 47 -20.70 -15.59 18.71
C SER A 47 -19.41 -14.92 19.19
N ASP A 48 -18.25 -15.54 18.97
CA ASP A 48 -16.94 -15.01 19.34
C ASP A 48 -16.56 -13.73 18.57
N CYS A 49 -16.75 -13.71 17.25
CA CYS A 49 -16.51 -12.52 16.45
C CYS A 49 -17.49 -11.39 16.82
N SER A 50 -18.74 -11.72 17.14
CA SER A 50 -19.74 -10.76 17.63
C SER A 50 -19.37 -10.19 19.01
N ARG A 51 -18.90 -11.03 19.93
CA ARG A 51 -18.44 -10.67 21.28
C ARG A 51 -17.19 -9.79 21.27
N SER A 52 -16.29 -9.98 20.31
CA SER A 52 -15.05 -9.19 20.18
C SER A 52 -15.29 -7.67 20.00
N GLY A 53 -16.46 -7.26 19.51
CA GLY A 53 -16.78 -5.86 19.20
C GLY A 53 -16.02 -5.23 18.03
N LYS A 54 -14.98 -5.90 17.51
CA LYS A 54 -14.07 -5.48 16.42
C LYS A 54 -14.78 -4.97 15.16
N TYR A 55 -15.88 -5.62 14.79
CA TYR A 55 -16.67 -5.29 13.60
C TYR A 55 -17.89 -4.41 13.91
N ARG A 56 -18.22 -4.18 15.19
CA ARG A 56 -19.36 -3.36 15.62
C ARG A 56 -19.11 -1.90 15.28
N ARG A 57 -19.73 -1.43 14.19
CA ARG A 57 -19.75 0.01 13.83
C ARG A 57 -20.58 0.76 14.87
N SER A 58 -19.93 1.37 15.86
CA SER A 58 -20.60 2.31 16.76
C SER A 58 -21.30 3.39 15.93
N LEU A 59 -22.58 3.67 16.24
CA LEU A 59 -23.36 4.73 15.59
C LEU A 59 -22.64 6.08 15.70
N PHE A 60 -21.97 6.32 16.83
CA PHE A 60 -21.12 7.50 17.04
C PHE A 60 -19.96 7.59 16.05
N LYS A 61 -19.38 6.46 15.62
CA LYS A 61 -18.35 6.43 14.55
C LYS A 61 -18.93 6.66 13.15
N ARG A 62 -20.22 6.38 12.93
CA ARG A 62 -20.92 6.73 11.67
C ARG A 62 -21.10 8.25 11.55
N ILE A 63 -21.44 8.90 12.67
CA ILE A 63 -21.56 10.37 12.80
C ILE A 63 -20.16 11.04 12.82
N SER A 64 -19.18 10.48 13.54
CA SER A 64 -17.79 10.97 13.53
C SER A 64 -17.12 10.82 12.17
N ASN A 65 -17.43 9.79 11.38
CA ASN A 65 -16.98 9.71 9.99
C ASN A 65 -17.62 10.81 9.12
N PHE A 66 -18.89 11.18 9.36
CA PHE A 66 -19.50 12.36 8.75
C PHE A 66 -18.80 13.65 9.20
N SER A 67 -18.40 13.74 10.47
CA SER A 67 -17.61 14.82 11.06
C SER A 67 -16.07 14.62 10.95
N THR A 68 -15.58 13.95 9.90
CA THR A 68 -14.14 13.99 9.59
C THR A 68 -13.78 15.33 8.97
N CYS A 69 -12.56 15.83 9.21
CA CYS A 69 -12.10 17.13 8.69
C CYS A 69 -12.36 17.28 7.17
N SER A 70 -12.08 16.23 6.38
CA SER A 70 -12.36 16.18 4.93
C SER A 70 -13.84 16.32 4.55
N ASN A 71 -14.78 15.91 5.39
CA ASN A 71 -16.21 16.10 5.13
C ASN A 71 -16.67 17.49 5.59
N LEU A 72 -16.17 17.94 6.75
CA LEU A 72 -16.42 19.29 7.26
C LEU A 72 -15.93 20.35 6.25
N THR A 73 -14.75 20.16 5.65
CA THR A 73 -14.24 21.06 4.61
C THR A 73 -15.07 21.03 3.34
N ILE A 74 -15.59 19.88 2.90
CA ILE A 74 -16.53 19.82 1.76
C ILE A 74 -17.81 20.61 2.08
N VAL A 75 -18.41 20.40 3.25
CA VAL A 75 -19.62 21.13 3.66
C VAL A 75 -19.35 22.63 3.74
N LEU A 76 -18.22 23.04 4.32
CA LEU A 76 -17.79 24.44 4.39
C LEU A 76 -17.57 25.02 3.00
N LEU A 77 -16.92 24.30 2.08
CA LEU A 77 -16.72 24.74 0.69
C LEU A 77 -18.06 24.88 -0.07
N TRP A 78 -19.04 24.02 0.18
CA TRP A 78 -20.39 24.18 -0.34
C TRP A 78 -21.11 25.40 0.26
N VAL A 79 -20.98 25.66 1.57
CA VAL A 79 -21.52 26.87 2.20
C VAL A 79 -20.88 28.12 1.60
N VAL A 80 -19.55 28.13 1.40
CA VAL A 80 -18.84 29.23 0.74
C VAL A 80 -19.30 29.39 -0.72
N MET A 81 -19.50 28.30 -1.48
CA MET A 81 -20.11 28.38 -2.82
C MET A 81 -21.51 29.00 -2.79
N VAL A 82 -22.37 28.61 -1.86
CA VAL A 82 -23.73 29.18 -1.73
C VAL A 82 -23.69 30.66 -1.36
N VAL A 83 -22.78 31.06 -0.45
CA VAL A 83 -22.56 32.47 -0.10
C VAL A 83 -21.99 33.26 -1.27
N LEU A 84 -21.06 32.70 -2.06
CA LEU A 84 -20.55 33.33 -3.28
C LEU A 84 -21.63 33.49 -4.35
N VAL A 85 -22.47 32.47 -4.57
CA VAL A 85 -23.62 32.56 -5.49
C VAL A 85 -24.62 33.61 -5.03
N TYR A 86 -24.88 33.69 -3.72
CA TYR A 86 -25.74 34.73 -3.14
C TYR A 86 -25.13 36.13 -3.33
N TYR A 87 -23.84 36.30 -3.06
CA TYR A 87 -23.11 37.55 -3.25
C TYR A 87 -23.10 38.02 -4.71
N ILE A 88 -22.78 37.11 -5.64
CA ILE A 88 -22.85 37.37 -7.09
C ILE A 88 -24.27 37.80 -7.48
N LYS A 89 -25.30 37.06 -7.05
CA LYS A 89 -26.70 37.39 -7.32
C LYS A 89 -27.07 38.80 -6.80
N THR A 90 -26.55 39.20 -5.64
CA THR A 90 -26.78 40.53 -5.09
C THR A 90 -26.10 41.62 -5.93
N GLN A 91 -24.82 41.44 -6.32
CA GLN A 91 -24.12 42.43 -7.16
C GLN A 91 -24.64 42.52 -8.59
N SER A 92 -25.02 41.40 -9.22
CA SER A 92 -25.57 41.41 -10.58
C SER A 92 -26.90 42.17 -10.71
N ALA A 93 -27.56 42.51 -9.60
CA ALA A 93 -28.74 43.36 -9.60
C ALA A 93 -28.41 44.86 -9.77
N GLU A 94 -27.19 45.29 -9.42
CA GLU A 94 -26.76 46.70 -9.48
C GLU A 94 -26.19 47.07 -10.87
N ASN A 95 -25.49 46.12 -11.52
CA ASN A 95 -24.92 46.29 -12.86
C ASN A 95 -25.95 46.01 -13.98
N GLN A 96 -26.94 46.90 -14.12
CA GLN A 96 -27.81 46.90 -15.32
C GLN A 96 -27.08 47.52 -16.52
N VAL A 97 -27.19 46.87 -17.68
CA VAL A 97 -26.70 47.39 -18.97
C VAL A 97 -27.36 48.74 -19.27
N PHE A 98 -26.59 49.69 -19.79
CA PHE A 98 -27.06 51.05 -20.06
C PHE A 98 -28.04 51.08 -21.24
N ASP A 99 -29.33 51.01 -20.94
CA ASP A 99 -30.44 51.19 -21.89
C ASP A 99 -31.07 52.59 -21.71
N PRO A 100 -30.86 53.53 -22.66
CA PRO A 100 -31.41 54.88 -22.58
C PRO A 100 -32.94 54.94 -22.53
N PHE A 101 -33.66 54.00 -23.18
CA PHE A 101 -35.12 53.98 -23.18
C PHE A 101 -35.64 53.52 -21.82
N HIS A 102 -35.09 52.43 -21.28
CA HIS A 102 -35.45 51.93 -19.95
C HIS A 102 -35.11 52.93 -18.83
N ILE A 103 -33.95 53.62 -18.89
CA ILE A 103 -33.54 54.66 -17.93
C ILE A 103 -34.52 55.85 -17.94
N LEU A 104 -35.07 56.21 -19.11
CA LEU A 104 -36.08 57.29 -19.21
C LEU A 104 -37.52 56.81 -18.99
N GLY A 105 -37.75 55.50 -18.82
CA GLY A 105 -39.07 54.90 -18.65
C GLY A 105 -39.94 54.93 -19.91
N LEU A 106 -39.33 54.71 -21.08
CA LEU A 106 -39.95 54.76 -22.39
C LEU A 106 -39.84 53.41 -23.12
N GLU A 107 -40.74 53.16 -24.07
CA GLU A 107 -40.62 52.00 -24.96
C GLU A 107 -39.57 52.25 -26.07
N PRO A 108 -38.87 51.20 -26.55
CA PRO A 108 -37.91 51.32 -27.64
C PRO A 108 -38.57 51.92 -28.90
N GLY A 109 -38.01 53.03 -29.39
CA GLY A 109 -38.54 53.75 -30.55
C GLY A 109 -39.54 54.88 -30.23
N ALA A 110 -39.72 55.24 -28.96
CA ALA A 110 -40.51 56.42 -28.57
C ALA A 110 -40.08 57.70 -29.32
N PRO A 111 -41.02 58.57 -29.75
CA PRO A 111 -40.71 59.78 -30.51
C PRO A 111 -40.01 60.83 -29.63
N ASP A 112 -39.18 61.68 -30.26
CA ASP A 112 -38.39 62.73 -29.62
C ASP A 112 -39.21 63.68 -28.69
N SER A 113 -40.49 63.86 -28.97
CA SER A 113 -41.42 64.65 -28.14
C SER A 113 -41.70 63.99 -26.78
N GLU A 114 -41.74 62.66 -26.72
CA GLU A 114 -41.90 61.88 -25.49
C GLU A 114 -40.59 61.76 -24.73
N ILE A 115 -39.46 61.58 -25.44
CA ILE A 115 -38.11 61.60 -24.86
C ILE A 115 -37.86 62.92 -24.09
N LYS A 116 -38.18 64.07 -24.70
CA LYS A 116 -38.08 65.40 -24.06
C LYS A 116 -39.04 65.55 -22.87
N LYS A 117 -40.22 64.94 -22.91
CA LYS A 117 -41.23 64.98 -21.84
C LYS A 117 -40.82 64.11 -20.65
N ALA A 118 -40.28 62.92 -20.90
CA ALA A 118 -39.75 62.00 -19.88
C ALA A 118 -38.52 62.60 -19.19
N TYR A 119 -37.54 63.08 -19.97
CA TYR A 119 -36.38 63.78 -19.44
C TYR A 119 -36.79 64.96 -18.55
N ARG A 120 -37.67 65.86 -19.02
CA ARG A 120 -38.14 67.01 -18.22
C ARG A 120 -38.81 66.59 -16.91
N ARG A 121 -39.56 65.48 -16.88
CA ARG A 121 -40.16 64.92 -15.65
C ARG A 121 -39.07 64.43 -14.69
N LEU A 122 -38.10 63.67 -15.18
CA LEU A 122 -37.01 63.09 -14.38
C LEU A 122 -36.02 64.15 -13.89
N SER A 123 -35.67 65.14 -14.72
CA SER A 123 -34.85 66.29 -14.29
C SER A 123 -35.48 67.01 -13.11
N ILE A 124 -36.79 67.28 -13.11
CA ILE A 124 -37.43 67.98 -11.98
C ILE A 124 -37.30 67.21 -10.65
N LEU A 125 -37.18 65.88 -10.70
CA LEU A 125 -37.10 65.00 -9.54
C LEU A 125 -35.66 64.75 -9.04
N TYR A 126 -34.66 64.77 -9.95
CA TYR A 126 -33.27 64.41 -9.65
C TYR A 126 -32.23 65.52 -9.91
N HIS A 127 -32.63 66.76 -10.25
CA HIS A 127 -31.68 67.86 -10.48
C HIS A 127 -31.01 68.34 -9.18
N PRO A 128 -29.70 68.63 -9.17
CA PRO A 128 -28.95 69.05 -7.98
C PRO A 128 -29.50 70.29 -7.27
N ASP A 129 -30.04 71.25 -8.02
CA ASP A 129 -30.66 72.45 -7.42
C ASP A 129 -32.01 72.18 -6.72
N LYS A 130 -32.61 71.00 -6.92
CA LYS A 130 -33.95 70.65 -6.42
C LYS A 130 -33.97 69.46 -5.48
N ASN A 131 -32.99 68.57 -5.61
CA ASN A 131 -32.81 67.43 -4.73
C ASN A 131 -31.41 67.50 -4.08
N PRO A 132 -31.31 67.69 -2.76
CA PRO A 132 -30.02 67.79 -2.08
C PRO A 132 -29.31 66.43 -1.92
N ASP A 133 -29.96 65.30 -2.26
CA ASP A 133 -29.37 63.97 -2.09
C ASP A 133 -28.20 63.73 -3.07
N PRO A 134 -26.99 63.39 -2.58
CA PRO A 134 -25.82 63.23 -3.45
C PRO A 134 -25.94 62.04 -4.40
N GLU A 135 -26.71 61.01 -4.07
CA GLU A 135 -26.98 59.86 -4.94
C GLU A 135 -27.96 60.20 -6.07
N ALA A 136 -28.99 61.01 -5.78
CA ALA A 136 -29.92 61.52 -6.80
C ALA A 136 -29.17 62.30 -7.89
N ASN A 137 -28.19 63.10 -7.47
CA ASN A 137 -27.38 63.93 -8.35
C ASN A 137 -26.43 63.11 -9.22
N LYS A 138 -25.81 62.06 -8.67
CA LYS A 138 -25.06 61.07 -9.46
C LYS A 138 -25.96 60.38 -10.47
N TYR A 139 -27.10 59.84 -10.05
CA TYR A 139 -28.07 59.17 -10.94
C TYR A 139 -28.53 60.08 -12.09
N PHE A 140 -28.75 61.37 -11.79
CA PHE A 140 -29.09 62.36 -12.81
C PHE A 140 -27.99 62.57 -13.85
N VAL A 141 -26.75 62.84 -13.41
CA VAL A 141 -25.63 63.14 -14.31
C VAL A 141 -25.14 61.89 -15.06
N GLU A 142 -25.04 60.76 -14.36
CA GLU A 142 -24.44 59.54 -14.90
C GLU A 142 -25.40 58.71 -15.74
N LYS A 143 -26.71 58.73 -15.43
CA LYS A 143 -27.72 57.91 -16.11
C LYS A 143 -28.74 58.75 -16.88
N ILE A 144 -29.50 59.63 -16.23
CA ILE A 144 -30.61 60.36 -16.89
C ILE A 144 -30.11 61.31 -17.99
N ALA A 145 -29.10 62.13 -17.71
CA ALA A 145 -28.55 63.11 -18.66
C ALA A 145 -27.88 62.42 -19.85
N LYS A 146 -27.06 61.38 -19.60
CA LYS A 146 -26.45 60.57 -20.66
C LYS A 146 -27.49 59.84 -21.51
N ALA A 147 -28.56 59.30 -20.90
CA ALA A 147 -29.63 58.63 -21.65
C ALA A 147 -30.39 59.60 -22.57
N TYR A 148 -30.67 60.81 -22.11
CA TYR A 148 -31.27 61.85 -22.95
C TYR A 148 -30.34 62.29 -24.08
N GLN A 149 -29.04 62.46 -23.81
CA GLN A 149 -28.04 62.79 -24.83
C GLN A 149 -27.92 61.68 -25.88
N ALA A 150 -27.84 60.41 -25.44
CA ALA A 150 -27.76 59.22 -26.29
C ALA A 150 -28.88 59.13 -27.34
N LEU A 151 -30.10 59.57 -27.00
CA LEU A 151 -31.26 59.52 -27.90
C LEU A 151 -31.52 60.81 -28.68
N THR A 152 -30.93 61.94 -28.26
CA THR A 152 -31.19 63.26 -28.85
C THR A 152 -30.09 63.71 -29.82
N ASP A 153 -28.84 63.31 -29.59
CA ASP A 153 -27.73 63.58 -30.52
C ASP A 153 -27.77 62.57 -31.69
N PRO A 154 -27.86 63.00 -32.96
CA PRO A 154 -27.88 62.08 -34.09
C PRO A 154 -26.64 61.18 -34.16
N VAL A 155 -25.47 61.64 -33.71
CA VAL A 155 -24.24 60.84 -33.73
C VAL A 155 -24.28 59.77 -32.64
N SER A 156 -24.66 60.13 -31.41
CA SER A 156 -24.81 59.16 -30.32
C SER A 156 -25.93 58.15 -30.56
N ARG A 157 -26.99 58.56 -31.26
CA ARG A 157 -28.10 57.69 -31.65
C ARG A 157 -27.70 56.67 -32.71
N GLU A 158 -27.02 57.09 -33.78
CA GLU A 158 -26.46 56.14 -34.78
C GLU A 158 -25.47 55.18 -34.10
N ASN A 159 -24.60 55.71 -33.23
CA ASN A 159 -23.67 54.88 -32.46
C ASN A 159 -24.38 53.85 -31.57
N TYR A 160 -25.45 54.24 -30.88
CA TYR A 160 -26.24 53.32 -30.05
C TYR A 160 -26.97 52.27 -30.89
N GLU A 161 -27.59 52.66 -32.00
CA GLU A 161 -28.29 51.74 -32.92
C GLU A 161 -27.31 50.75 -33.61
N LYS A 162 -26.04 51.12 -33.80
CA LYS A 162 -25.01 50.35 -34.52
C LYS A 162 -24.06 49.55 -33.63
N TYR A 163 -23.81 50.01 -32.40
CA TYR A 163 -22.84 49.42 -31.46
C TYR A 163 -23.41 49.13 -30.07
N GLY A 164 -24.65 49.50 -29.77
CA GLY A 164 -25.29 49.30 -28.46
C GLY A 164 -24.84 50.27 -27.36
N HIS A 165 -24.03 51.30 -27.70
CA HIS A 165 -23.53 52.28 -26.74
C HIS A 165 -23.44 53.69 -27.39
N PRO A 166 -23.83 54.78 -26.70
CA PRO A 166 -23.83 56.13 -27.29
C PRO A 166 -22.46 56.64 -27.74
N ASP A 167 -21.39 56.20 -27.07
CA ASP A 167 -20.01 56.59 -27.39
C ASP A 167 -19.40 55.80 -28.59
N GLY A 168 -20.18 54.91 -29.21
CA GLY A 168 -19.78 54.13 -30.38
C GLY A 168 -19.01 52.85 -30.05
N ARG A 169 -18.09 52.46 -30.94
CA ARG A 169 -17.33 51.21 -30.81
C ARG A 169 -16.35 51.30 -29.63
N GLN A 170 -16.74 50.74 -28.49
CA GLN A 170 -15.86 50.57 -27.34
C GLN A 170 -14.64 49.70 -27.70
N GLY A 171 -13.49 50.04 -27.13
CA GLY A 171 -12.29 49.20 -27.19
C GLY A 171 -12.49 47.93 -26.36
N PHE A 172 -11.85 46.82 -26.75
CA PHE A 172 -11.87 45.60 -25.96
C PHE A 172 -10.96 45.75 -24.73
N GLU A 173 -11.53 46.17 -23.61
CA GLU A 173 -10.78 46.26 -22.35
C GLU A 173 -10.60 44.87 -21.72
N MET A 174 -9.37 44.38 -21.68
CA MET A 174 -9.02 43.16 -20.95
C MET A 174 -8.90 43.45 -19.45
N GLY A 175 -9.98 43.24 -18.71
CA GLY A 175 -9.96 43.15 -17.25
C GLY A 175 -9.35 41.83 -16.77
N ILE A 176 -8.52 41.89 -15.73
CA ILE A 176 -8.09 40.69 -14.98
C ILE A 176 -9.06 40.55 -13.81
N ALA A 177 -9.68 39.37 -13.66
CA ALA A 177 -10.62 39.07 -12.58
C ALA A 177 -9.94 38.90 -11.19
N LEU A 178 -8.94 39.73 -10.87
CA LEU A 178 -8.32 39.83 -9.54
C LEU A 178 -8.77 41.14 -8.89
N PRO A 179 -9.08 41.13 -7.58
CA PRO A 179 -9.60 42.30 -6.89
C PRO A 179 -8.47 43.33 -6.69
N GLN A 180 -8.80 44.61 -6.82
CA GLN A 180 -7.78 45.67 -6.84
C GLN A 180 -6.95 45.74 -5.55
N PHE A 181 -7.48 45.32 -4.40
CA PHE A 181 -6.73 45.29 -3.15
C PHE A 181 -5.52 44.33 -3.18
N LEU A 182 -5.53 43.27 -4.01
CA LEU A 182 -4.35 42.39 -4.16
C LEU A 182 -3.28 43.00 -5.08
N LEU A 183 -3.65 43.96 -5.92
CA LEU A 183 -2.78 44.60 -6.91
C LEU A 183 -2.25 45.97 -6.46
N ASP A 184 -2.87 46.59 -5.44
CA ASP A 184 -2.41 47.84 -4.82
C ASP A 184 -1.14 47.60 -3.97
N THR A 185 0.00 47.67 -4.65
CA THR A 185 1.34 47.42 -4.10
C THR A 185 1.72 48.35 -2.96
N GLN A 186 1.11 49.54 -2.85
CA GLN A 186 1.44 50.52 -1.81
C GLN A 186 0.98 50.10 -0.40
N LYS A 187 -0.09 49.30 -0.29
CA LYS A 187 -0.64 48.86 0.99
C LYS A 187 -0.43 47.37 1.26
N ASN A 188 -0.57 46.54 0.22
CA ASN A 188 -0.67 45.08 0.39
C ASN A 188 0.53 44.29 -0.17
N GLY A 189 1.57 44.97 -0.67
CA GLY A 189 2.78 44.31 -1.20
C GLY A 189 3.45 43.35 -0.21
N GLY A 190 3.44 43.65 1.09
CA GLY A 190 3.95 42.74 2.13
C GLY A 190 3.15 41.44 2.27
N ILE A 191 1.83 41.49 2.07
CA ILE A 191 0.95 40.31 2.10
C ILE A 191 1.21 39.42 0.88
N LEU A 192 1.38 40.02 -0.30
CA LEU A 192 1.74 39.31 -1.52
C LEU A 192 3.11 38.62 -1.39
N LEU A 193 4.12 39.32 -0.86
CA LEU A 193 5.45 38.76 -0.60
C LEU A 193 5.39 37.59 0.40
N LEU A 194 4.66 37.75 1.52
CA LEU A 194 4.47 36.67 2.49
C LEU A 194 3.74 35.46 1.89
N GLY A 195 2.76 35.69 0.99
CA GLY A 195 2.09 34.63 0.25
C GLY A 195 3.03 33.86 -0.67
N ILE A 196 3.86 34.57 -1.44
CA ILE A 196 4.86 33.97 -2.33
C ILE A 196 5.92 33.21 -1.54
N VAL A 197 6.49 33.80 -0.48
CA VAL A 197 7.47 33.12 0.39
C VAL A 197 6.82 31.89 1.08
N GLY A 198 5.58 32.01 1.53
CA GLY A 198 4.83 30.91 2.14
C GLY A 198 4.60 29.74 1.20
N VAL A 199 4.13 30.00 -0.03
CA VAL A 199 3.73 28.96 -1.00
C VAL A 199 4.90 28.45 -1.84
N CYS A 200 5.86 29.29 -2.22
CA CYS A 200 6.95 28.92 -3.12
C CYS A 200 8.24 28.52 -2.39
N ILE A 201 8.43 28.92 -1.12
CA ILE A 201 9.64 28.59 -0.34
C ILE A 201 9.27 27.72 0.85
N LEU A 202 8.48 28.22 1.80
CA LEU A 202 8.21 27.52 3.06
C LEU A 202 7.44 26.22 2.86
N LEU A 203 6.41 26.19 2.01
CA LEU A 203 5.61 24.99 1.75
C LEU A 203 6.46 23.87 1.09
N PRO A 204 7.20 24.11 -0.01
CA PRO A 204 8.16 23.15 -0.56
C PRO A 204 9.23 22.71 0.43
N LEU A 205 9.79 23.64 1.23
CA LEU A 205 10.80 23.32 2.24
C LEU A 205 10.23 22.41 3.33
N VAL A 206 9.04 22.71 3.87
CA VAL A 206 8.38 21.86 4.87
C VAL A 206 8.03 20.50 4.29
N ILE A 207 7.52 20.44 3.05
CA ILE A 207 7.26 19.16 2.35
C ILE A 207 8.56 18.37 2.18
N ALA A 208 9.65 19.01 1.74
CA ALA A 208 10.96 18.38 1.57
C ALA A 208 11.52 17.87 2.90
N VAL A 209 11.52 18.68 3.96
CA VAL A 209 12.02 18.27 5.29
C VAL A 209 11.18 17.14 5.88
N VAL A 210 9.85 17.19 5.77
CA VAL A 210 8.96 16.11 6.26
C VAL A 210 9.11 14.84 5.41
N TYR A 211 9.27 14.96 4.10
CA TYR A 211 9.50 13.83 3.20
C TYR A 211 10.86 13.17 3.48
N LEU A 212 11.95 13.95 3.45
CA LEU A 212 13.32 13.47 3.68
C LEU A 212 13.50 12.86 5.06
N SER A 213 13.00 13.50 6.13
CA SER A 213 13.09 12.94 7.49
C SER A 213 12.31 11.63 7.64
N ARG A 214 11.19 11.47 6.91
CA ARG A 214 10.41 10.21 6.91
C ARG A 214 11.03 9.13 6.04
N SER A 215 11.48 9.43 4.83
CA SER A 215 12.10 8.46 3.92
C SER A 215 13.47 7.98 4.43
N ALA A 216 14.20 8.83 5.15
CA ALA A 216 15.45 8.46 5.81
C ALA A 216 15.25 7.57 7.05
N LYS A 217 14.11 7.65 7.76
CA LYS A 217 13.82 6.78 8.92
C LYS A 217 13.06 5.50 8.52
N TYR A 218 12.12 5.57 7.58
CA TYR A 218 11.17 4.50 7.26
C TYR A 218 11.21 4.04 5.80
N THR A 219 10.91 2.75 5.59
CA THR A 219 10.62 2.17 4.28
C THR A 219 9.22 2.55 3.79
N GLY A 220 8.90 2.20 2.53
CA GLY A 220 7.55 2.40 1.97
C GLY A 220 6.41 1.71 2.74
N ASN A 221 6.72 0.67 3.51
CA ASN A 221 5.77 -0.03 4.39
C ASN A 221 5.69 0.56 5.82
N TYR A 222 6.30 1.73 6.06
CA TYR A 222 6.38 2.40 7.36
C TYR A 222 7.07 1.57 8.47
N VAL A 223 8.09 0.79 8.09
CA VAL A 223 8.99 0.06 9.01
C VAL A 223 10.35 0.75 9.00
N MET A 224 11.04 0.82 10.14
CA MET A 224 12.32 1.51 10.26
C MET A 224 13.44 0.77 9.52
N HIS A 225 14.33 1.50 8.84
CA HIS A 225 15.52 0.90 8.20
C HIS A 225 16.40 0.14 9.21
N GLN A 226 16.47 0.63 10.45
CA GLN A 226 17.16 -0.04 11.56
C GLN A 226 16.59 -1.44 11.86
N THR A 227 15.28 -1.63 11.68
CA THR A 227 14.62 -2.93 11.87
C THR A 227 14.98 -3.89 10.74
N LEU A 228 14.98 -3.43 9.48
CA LEU A 228 15.42 -4.25 8.34
C LEU A 228 16.89 -4.68 8.51
N TYR A 229 17.77 -3.76 8.91
CA TYR A 229 19.17 -4.06 9.24
C TYR A 229 19.29 -5.14 10.33
N THR A 230 18.55 -4.96 11.45
CA THR A 230 18.59 -5.88 12.59
C THR A 230 18.05 -7.27 12.22
N TYR A 231 16.98 -7.34 11.43
CA TYR A 231 16.45 -8.58 10.87
C TYR A 231 17.44 -9.24 9.89
N TYR A 232 18.02 -8.46 8.96
CA TYR A 232 18.94 -8.96 7.95
C TYR A 232 20.16 -9.68 8.56
N HIS A 233 20.74 -9.11 9.63
CA HIS A 233 21.87 -9.70 10.36
C HIS A 233 21.48 -10.76 11.41
N SER A 234 20.27 -10.70 11.97
CA SER A 234 19.80 -11.71 12.94
C SER A 234 19.30 -13.00 12.29
N MET A 235 18.88 -12.94 11.02
CA MET A 235 18.35 -14.08 10.27
C MET A 235 19.45 -15.09 9.93
N LYS A 236 19.14 -16.39 9.99
CA LYS A 236 20.06 -17.49 9.69
C LYS A 236 19.37 -18.58 8.85
N PRO A 237 20.07 -19.30 7.96
CA PRO A 237 19.46 -20.35 7.12
C PRO A 237 18.92 -21.53 7.95
N SER A 238 19.56 -21.80 9.09
CA SER A 238 19.19 -22.85 10.05
C SER A 238 18.22 -22.39 11.15
N LEU A 239 17.62 -21.20 11.02
CA LEU A 239 16.68 -20.68 12.02
C LEU A 239 15.42 -21.54 12.07
N ALA A 240 15.20 -22.21 13.20
CA ALA A 240 13.99 -22.99 13.45
C ALA A 240 12.76 -22.08 13.63
N PRO A 241 11.55 -22.48 13.21
CA PRO A 241 10.33 -21.68 13.38
C PRO A 241 10.09 -21.17 14.81
N SER A 242 10.34 -22.02 15.81
CA SER A 242 10.24 -21.65 17.24
C SER A 242 11.17 -20.50 17.65
N LYS A 243 12.25 -20.26 16.91
CA LYS A 243 13.26 -19.22 17.15
C LYS A 243 13.11 -17.98 16.27
N VAL A 244 12.10 -17.95 15.39
CA VAL A 244 11.75 -16.74 14.63
C VAL A 244 11.24 -15.64 15.56
N MET A 245 10.56 -15.99 16.68
CA MET A 245 10.16 -15.04 17.72
C MET A 245 11.36 -14.23 18.25
N ASP A 246 12.45 -14.91 18.61
CA ASP A 246 13.70 -14.30 19.12
C ASP A 246 14.34 -13.31 18.13
N VAL A 247 14.01 -13.39 16.83
CA VAL A 247 14.42 -12.42 15.79
C VAL A 247 13.37 -11.32 15.65
N PHE A 248 12.09 -11.68 15.58
CA PHE A 248 10.96 -10.77 15.40
C PHE A 248 10.88 -9.69 16.48
N ILE A 249 11.08 -10.04 17.75
CA ILE A 249 11.02 -9.09 18.87
C ILE A 249 12.09 -7.98 18.81
N LYS A 250 13.19 -8.19 18.07
CA LYS A 250 14.32 -7.25 17.95
C LYS A 250 14.05 -6.04 17.05
N ALA A 251 12.80 -5.81 16.65
CA ALA A 251 12.41 -4.62 15.91
C ALA A 251 12.77 -3.34 16.68
N ALA A 252 13.25 -2.31 15.98
CA ALA A 252 13.52 -1.01 16.57
C ALA A 252 12.23 -0.36 17.12
N GLU A 253 11.10 -0.56 16.45
CA GLU A 253 9.78 -0.12 16.90
C GLU A 253 9.37 -0.74 18.26
N TYR A 254 9.74 -1.99 18.51
CA TYR A 254 9.53 -2.66 19.79
C TYR A 254 10.55 -2.23 20.85
N THR A 255 11.72 -1.76 20.43
CA THR A 255 12.75 -1.19 21.31
C THR A 255 12.35 0.21 21.79
N GLU A 256 11.59 0.98 21.00
CA GLU A 256 11.03 2.29 21.38
C GLU A 256 9.84 2.20 22.38
N ILE A 257 9.35 1.00 22.74
CA ILE A 257 8.21 0.84 23.65
C ILE A 257 8.56 1.29 25.09
N PRO A 258 7.73 2.13 25.75
CA PRO A 258 8.04 2.66 27.07
C PRO A 258 8.00 1.56 28.15
N VAL A 259 9.13 1.39 28.85
CA VAL A 259 9.25 0.48 30.01
C VAL A 259 9.08 1.29 31.30
N ARG A 260 7.97 1.07 32.03
CA ARG A 260 7.60 1.84 33.21
C ARG A 260 7.94 1.02 34.46
N ARG A 261 8.40 1.65 35.55
CA ARG A 261 8.70 0.95 36.81
C ARG A 261 7.49 0.21 37.40
N THR A 262 6.28 0.71 37.14
CA THR A 262 4.99 0.10 37.50
C THR A 262 4.71 -1.22 36.78
N ASP A 263 5.39 -1.51 35.68
CA ASP A 263 5.12 -2.69 34.86
C ASP A 263 5.83 -3.94 35.39
N ASN A 264 6.79 -3.80 36.32
CA ASN A 264 7.60 -4.90 36.85
C ASN A 264 6.75 -6.03 37.47
N ASP A 265 5.89 -5.73 38.45
CA ASP A 265 5.11 -6.78 39.13
C ASP A 265 4.07 -7.43 38.19
N PRO A 266 3.33 -6.68 37.33
CA PRO A 266 2.50 -7.29 36.29
C PRO A 266 3.28 -8.18 35.31
N LEU A 267 4.48 -7.76 34.86
CA LEU A 267 5.29 -8.56 33.94
C LEU A 267 5.86 -9.82 34.62
N GLN A 268 6.20 -9.78 35.91
CA GLN A 268 6.61 -10.97 36.66
C GLN A 268 5.44 -11.97 36.82
N LYS A 269 4.22 -11.48 37.11
CA LYS A 269 3.02 -12.32 37.16
C LYS A 269 2.75 -12.97 35.81
N LEU A 270 2.81 -12.19 34.73
CA LEU A 270 2.63 -12.69 33.37
C LEU A 270 3.70 -13.73 32.98
N PHE A 271 4.98 -13.46 33.29
CA PHE A 271 6.08 -14.41 33.08
C PHE A 271 5.80 -15.76 33.74
N MET A 272 5.25 -15.78 34.95
CA MET A 272 4.90 -17.04 35.64
C MET A 272 3.78 -17.82 34.96
N LEU A 273 2.82 -17.15 34.31
CA LEU A 273 1.75 -17.78 33.52
C LEU A 273 2.29 -18.36 32.21
N VAL A 274 3.04 -17.57 31.43
CA VAL A 274 3.53 -17.98 30.09
C VAL A 274 4.83 -18.78 30.11
N ARG A 275 5.39 -19.08 31.30
CA ARG A 275 6.72 -19.68 31.48
C ARG A 275 6.94 -20.98 30.69
N SER A 276 5.89 -21.79 30.50
CA SER A 276 5.95 -23.06 29.76
C SER A 276 6.07 -22.87 28.24
N GLU A 277 5.65 -21.72 27.72
CA GLU A 277 5.67 -21.37 26.30
C GLU A 277 6.92 -20.59 25.89
N LEU A 278 7.68 -20.07 26.87
CA LEU A 278 8.99 -19.48 26.63
C LEU A 278 9.99 -20.58 26.22
N ASN A 279 10.86 -20.27 25.26
CA ASN A 279 11.90 -21.17 24.75
C ASN A 279 13.10 -21.33 25.73
N LEU A 280 12.82 -21.54 27.02
CA LEU A 280 13.81 -21.73 28.09
C LEU A 280 14.21 -23.21 28.21
N ASP A 281 15.49 -23.49 28.43
CA ASP A 281 15.95 -24.86 28.67
C ASP A 281 15.48 -25.35 30.06
N LEU A 282 14.64 -26.40 30.05
CA LEU A 282 14.10 -27.04 31.25
C LEU A 282 15.18 -27.62 32.17
N LYS A 283 16.40 -27.90 31.66
CA LYS A 283 17.52 -28.38 32.48
C LYS A 283 18.19 -27.27 33.29
N ASN A 284 18.18 -26.03 32.78
CA ASN A 284 18.91 -24.88 33.35
C ASN A 284 18.00 -23.68 33.67
N ILE A 285 16.74 -23.93 34.06
CA ILE A 285 15.67 -22.93 34.22
C ILE A 285 16.12 -21.69 35.00
N LYS A 286 16.83 -21.83 36.13
CA LYS A 286 17.29 -20.67 36.93
C LYS A 286 18.26 -19.76 36.16
N GLN A 287 19.16 -20.34 35.38
CA GLN A 287 20.16 -19.61 34.60
C GLN A 287 19.53 -18.97 33.36
N GLU A 288 18.69 -19.69 32.62
CA GLU A 288 17.99 -19.16 31.46
C GLU A 288 16.94 -18.10 31.86
N GLN A 289 16.26 -18.24 33.01
CA GLN A 289 15.43 -17.17 33.58
C GLN A 289 16.26 -15.92 33.90
N ALA A 290 17.41 -16.05 34.57
CA ALA A 290 18.28 -14.92 34.84
C ALA A 290 18.81 -14.25 33.56
N LYS A 291 19.07 -15.04 32.51
CA LYS A 291 19.50 -14.57 31.18
C LYS A 291 18.38 -13.86 30.43
N PHE A 292 17.14 -14.36 30.52
CA PHE A 292 15.94 -13.73 29.97
C PHE A 292 15.74 -12.32 30.54
N TRP A 293 15.74 -12.18 31.88
CA TRP A 293 15.59 -10.88 32.53
C TRP A 293 16.81 -9.95 32.40
N LYS A 294 17.96 -10.44 31.93
CA LYS A 294 19.15 -9.64 31.58
C LYS A 294 19.12 -9.06 30.16
N GLN A 295 18.16 -9.44 29.33
CA GLN A 295 17.98 -8.84 28.01
C GLN A 295 17.50 -7.39 28.11
N TYR A 296 17.47 -6.67 26.98
CA TYR A 296 16.95 -5.30 26.95
C TYR A 296 15.48 -5.26 27.41
N PRO A 297 15.09 -4.45 28.41
CA PRO A 297 13.78 -4.55 29.05
C PRO A 297 12.57 -4.41 28.12
N ALA A 298 12.67 -3.63 27.04
CA ALA A 298 11.59 -3.50 26.07
C ALA A 298 11.39 -4.77 25.22
N LEU A 299 12.45 -5.53 24.96
CA LEU A 299 12.36 -6.83 24.27
C LEU A 299 11.67 -7.86 25.18
N VAL A 300 12.07 -7.93 26.45
CA VAL A 300 11.45 -8.80 27.46
C VAL A 300 9.96 -8.48 27.61
N LYS A 301 9.62 -7.19 27.72
CA LYS A 301 8.22 -6.73 27.76
C LYS A 301 7.46 -7.16 26.50
N THR A 302 8.04 -6.95 25.32
CA THR A 302 7.39 -7.30 24.04
C THR A 302 7.19 -8.80 23.88
N GLU A 303 8.18 -9.63 24.19
CA GLU A 303 8.07 -11.09 24.14
C GLU A 303 6.96 -11.59 25.07
N LEU A 304 6.90 -11.10 26.31
CA LEU A 304 5.83 -11.44 27.26
C LEU A 304 4.44 -11.00 26.77
N LEU A 305 4.32 -9.81 26.16
CA LEU A 305 3.05 -9.31 25.61
C LEU A 305 2.59 -10.12 24.39
N ILE A 306 3.50 -10.57 23.52
CA ILE A 306 3.16 -11.47 22.41
C ILE A 306 2.77 -12.84 22.94
N GLN A 307 3.49 -13.39 23.93
CA GLN A 307 3.13 -14.66 24.56
C GLN A 307 1.76 -14.59 25.24
N ALA A 308 1.37 -13.45 25.84
CA ALA A 308 0.02 -13.23 26.36
C ALA A 308 -1.08 -13.28 25.27
N GLN A 309 -0.77 -12.84 24.04
CA GLN A 309 -1.66 -13.03 22.89
C GLN A 309 -1.71 -14.51 22.50
N LEU A 310 -0.57 -15.19 22.39
CA LEU A 310 -0.51 -16.60 21.97
C LEU A 310 -1.23 -17.54 22.94
N THR A 311 -1.16 -17.29 24.26
CA THR A 311 -1.83 -18.09 25.30
C THR A 311 -3.25 -17.63 25.63
N ARG A 312 -3.72 -16.53 25.03
CA ARG A 312 -5.03 -15.87 25.30
C ARG A 312 -5.16 -15.25 26.71
N GLU A 313 -4.08 -15.17 27.49
CA GLU A 313 -4.04 -14.63 28.87
C GLU A 313 -4.19 -13.10 28.98
N THR A 314 -4.86 -12.48 28.02
CA THR A 314 -5.03 -11.01 27.90
C THR A 314 -5.81 -10.37 29.05
N ALA A 315 -6.61 -11.14 29.78
CA ALA A 315 -7.34 -10.69 30.96
C ALA A 315 -6.43 -10.46 32.19
N SER A 316 -5.22 -11.03 32.20
CA SER A 316 -4.23 -10.83 33.27
C SER A 316 -3.48 -9.50 33.18
N LEU A 317 -3.59 -8.80 32.04
CA LEU A 317 -2.84 -7.57 31.76
C LEU A 317 -3.41 -6.37 32.52
N SER A 318 -2.51 -5.56 33.09
CA SER A 318 -2.90 -4.27 33.70
C SER A 318 -3.42 -3.30 32.63
N PRO A 319 -4.24 -2.29 33.00
CA PRO A 319 -4.70 -1.27 32.06
C PRO A 319 -3.56 -0.49 31.37
N SER A 320 -2.41 -0.32 32.04
CA SER A 320 -1.21 0.28 31.44
C SER A 320 -0.63 -0.60 30.33
N LEU A 321 -0.43 -1.89 30.62
CA LEU A 321 0.09 -2.86 29.67
C LEU A 321 -0.87 -3.16 28.52
N GLN A 322 -2.19 -3.05 28.73
CA GLN A 322 -3.18 -3.29 27.67
C GLN A 322 -3.08 -2.26 26.52
N GLY A 323 -2.59 -1.04 26.79
CA GLY A 323 -2.26 -0.05 25.76
C GLY A 323 -1.06 -0.48 24.92
N ASP A 324 0.03 -0.83 25.60
CA ASP A 324 1.29 -1.26 24.96
C ASP A 324 1.09 -2.58 24.19
N PHE A 325 0.32 -3.52 24.74
CA PHE A 325 -0.12 -4.77 24.10
C PHE A 325 -0.82 -4.53 22.76
N LYS A 326 -1.79 -3.60 22.73
CA LYS A 326 -2.47 -3.20 21.49
C LYS A 326 -1.49 -2.60 20.50
N HIS A 327 -0.56 -1.76 20.96
CA HIS A 327 0.45 -1.18 20.06
C HIS A 327 1.37 -2.24 19.44
N VAL A 328 1.85 -3.21 20.23
CA VAL A 328 2.64 -4.36 19.74
C VAL A 328 1.91 -5.13 18.63
N LEU A 329 0.63 -5.45 18.84
CA LEU A 329 -0.20 -6.17 17.87
C LEU A 329 -0.59 -5.34 16.64
N GLU A 330 -0.58 -4.00 16.73
CA GLU A 330 -0.84 -3.10 15.59
C GLU A 330 0.33 -3.06 14.60
N LEU A 331 1.55 -3.19 15.12
CA LEU A 331 2.79 -3.23 14.36
C LEU A 331 3.07 -4.63 13.80
N ALA A 332 2.68 -5.68 14.54
CA ALA A 332 3.06 -7.06 14.25
C ALA A 332 2.86 -7.51 12.78
N PRO A 333 1.71 -7.30 12.11
CA PRO A 333 1.54 -7.74 10.73
C PRO A 333 2.50 -7.07 9.73
N ARG A 334 2.84 -5.80 9.94
CA ARG A 334 3.78 -5.05 9.09
C ARG A 334 5.21 -5.52 9.30
N LEU A 335 5.59 -5.75 10.56
CA LEU A 335 6.91 -6.25 10.93
C LEU A 335 7.13 -7.69 10.46
N LEU A 336 6.10 -8.55 10.51
CA LEU A 336 6.14 -9.91 9.97
C LEU A 336 6.28 -9.92 8.44
N GLU A 337 5.62 -9.01 7.73
CA GLU A 337 5.78 -8.90 6.27
C GLU A 337 7.22 -8.51 5.88
N GLU A 338 7.84 -7.54 6.56
CA GLU A 338 9.23 -7.20 6.29
C GLU A 338 10.20 -8.30 6.73
N LEU A 339 9.94 -9.00 7.85
CA LEU A 339 10.72 -10.16 8.27
C LEU A 339 10.64 -11.31 7.25
N MET A 340 9.47 -11.52 6.64
CA MET A 340 9.27 -12.49 5.55
C MET A 340 10.11 -12.11 4.32
N LYS A 341 10.09 -10.84 3.92
CA LYS A 341 10.98 -10.35 2.86
C LYS A 341 12.46 -10.58 3.22
N MET A 342 12.91 -10.28 4.43
CA MET A 342 14.29 -10.51 4.87
C MET A 342 14.70 -12.00 4.92
N ALA A 343 13.74 -12.93 4.99
CA ALA A 343 13.96 -14.36 4.83
C ALA A 343 14.17 -14.76 3.35
N LEU A 344 13.44 -14.10 2.45
CA LEU A 344 13.36 -14.39 1.02
C LEU A 344 14.32 -13.55 0.16
N VAL A 345 15.00 -12.57 0.74
CA VAL A 345 16.05 -11.77 0.07
C VAL A 345 17.14 -12.69 -0.47
N PRO A 346 17.60 -12.48 -1.73
CA PRO A 346 18.76 -13.16 -2.31
C PRO A 346 20.00 -13.13 -1.41
N ARG A 347 20.56 -14.29 -1.08
CA ARG A 347 21.80 -14.40 -0.27
C ARG A 347 22.84 -15.37 -0.83
N ASN A 348 22.43 -16.34 -1.65
CA ASN A 348 23.35 -17.26 -2.32
C ASN A 348 23.80 -16.66 -3.66
N ALA A 349 24.92 -17.14 -4.23
CA ALA A 349 25.39 -16.72 -5.57
C ALA A 349 24.34 -16.92 -6.69
N GLN A 350 23.43 -17.88 -6.52
CA GLN A 350 22.29 -18.15 -7.41
C GLN A 350 21.06 -17.24 -7.16
N GLY A 351 21.18 -16.19 -6.33
CA GLY A 351 20.09 -15.25 -6.07
C GLY A 351 18.97 -15.76 -5.14
N GLN A 352 19.15 -16.90 -4.48
CA GLN A 352 18.09 -17.58 -3.72
C GLN A 352 17.97 -17.09 -2.26
N GLY A 353 16.75 -17.13 -1.72
CA GLY A 353 16.41 -16.89 -0.31
C GLY A 353 16.23 -18.18 0.51
N TRP A 354 15.89 -18.10 1.79
CA TRP A 354 15.82 -19.27 2.70
C TRP A 354 14.40 -19.72 3.04
N LEU A 355 14.10 -21.00 2.83
CA LEU A 355 12.75 -21.58 2.98
C LEU A 355 12.32 -21.77 4.44
N ARG A 356 13.12 -22.45 5.28
CA ARG A 356 12.79 -22.73 6.70
C ARG A 356 12.50 -21.46 7.52
N PRO A 357 13.30 -20.37 7.42
CA PRO A 357 12.99 -19.12 8.10
C PRO A 357 11.71 -18.48 7.57
N ALA A 358 11.48 -18.50 6.25
CA ALA A 358 10.27 -17.95 5.63
C ALA A 358 8.99 -18.69 6.11
N ILE A 359 9.01 -20.02 6.13
CA ILE A 359 7.92 -20.82 6.72
C ILE A 359 7.71 -20.39 8.18
N GLY A 360 8.77 -20.33 8.99
CA GLY A 360 8.65 -19.95 10.40
C GLY A 360 8.10 -18.54 10.67
N VAL A 361 8.31 -17.57 9.76
CA VAL A 361 7.67 -16.25 9.83
C VAL A 361 6.17 -16.35 9.57
N VAL A 362 5.75 -17.16 8.59
CA VAL A 362 4.32 -17.37 8.32
C VAL A 362 3.65 -18.12 9.49
N GLU A 363 4.28 -19.16 10.04
CA GLU A 363 3.76 -19.88 11.22
C GLU A 363 3.58 -18.93 12.43
N LEU A 364 4.55 -18.04 12.66
CA LEU A 364 4.47 -17.01 13.70
C LEU A 364 3.31 -16.03 13.44
N SER A 365 3.12 -15.60 12.19
CA SER A 365 2.00 -14.73 11.79
C SER A 365 0.65 -15.38 12.06
N GLN A 366 0.46 -16.62 11.60
CA GLN A 366 -0.75 -17.41 11.82
C GLN A 366 -1.07 -17.52 13.34
N CYS A 367 -0.07 -17.88 14.14
CA CYS A 367 -0.20 -18.02 15.60
C CYS A 367 -0.57 -16.71 16.31
N ILE A 368 0.02 -15.56 15.93
CA ILE A 368 -0.31 -14.25 16.50
C ILE A 368 -1.74 -13.81 16.15
N ILE A 369 -2.16 -14.03 14.89
CA ILE A 369 -3.48 -13.62 14.39
C ILE A 369 -4.59 -14.51 14.96
N GLN A 370 -4.37 -15.83 15.06
CA GLN A 370 -5.34 -16.78 15.63
C GLN A 370 -5.26 -16.92 17.16
N ALA A 371 -4.30 -16.28 17.81
CA ALA A 371 -4.02 -16.42 19.24
C ALA A 371 -3.87 -17.91 19.63
N VAL A 372 -2.88 -18.59 19.04
CA VAL A 372 -2.59 -20.01 19.28
C VAL A 372 -1.12 -20.19 19.66
N PRO A 373 -0.77 -20.94 20.73
CA PRO A 373 0.62 -21.13 21.14
C PRO A 373 1.49 -21.80 20.06
N LEU A 374 2.75 -21.38 19.95
CA LEU A 374 3.71 -22.01 19.03
C LEU A 374 4.02 -23.46 19.43
N SER A 375 3.90 -23.82 20.73
CA SER A 375 4.02 -25.20 21.18
C SER A 375 2.96 -26.13 20.58
N ALA A 376 1.75 -25.62 20.31
CA ALA A 376 0.64 -26.39 19.77
C ALA A 376 0.85 -26.85 18.31
N ARG A 377 1.79 -26.22 17.59
CA ARG A 377 2.24 -26.63 16.24
C ARG A 377 3.24 -27.79 16.28
N LYS A 378 3.81 -28.15 17.44
CA LYS A 378 4.76 -29.27 17.55
C LYS A 378 4.04 -30.57 17.20
N ALA A 379 4.63 -31.37 16.32
CA ALA A 379 4.09 -32.65 15.90
C ALA A 379 4.00 -33.63 17.09
N ILE A 380 2.78 -33.97 17.48
CA ILE A 380 2.47 -34.99 18.50
C ILE A 380 1.62 -36.07 17.84
N GLY A 381 2.05 -37.34 17.93
CA GLY A 381 1.23 -38.49 17.52
C GLY A 381 1.02 -38.68 16.00
N GLY A 382 1.88 -38.09 15.15
CA GLY A 382 1.90 -38.31 13.70
C GLY A 382 1.28 -37.19 12.85
N SER A 383 0.65 -36.18 13.44
CA SER A 383 0.22 -34.96 12.73
C SER A 383 1.42 -34.02 12.51
N SER A 384 1.61 -33.53 11.28
CA SER A 384 2.68 -32.57 10.94
C SER A 384 2.44 -31.15 11.47
N GLU A 385 1.19 -30.81 11.81
CA GLU A 385 0.79 -29.46 12.25
C GLU A 385 0.34 -29.41 13.72
N GLY A 386 0.48 -30.54 14.44
CA GLY A 386 0.09 -30.66 15.83
C GLY A 386 -1.43 -30.50 16.04
N ILE A 387 -1.81 -29.74 17.08
CA ILE A 387 -3.21 -29.43 17.43
C ILE A 387 -3.60 -27.98 17.11
N ALA A 388 -2.66 -27.14 16.69
CA ALA A 388 -2.87 -25.72 16.49
C ALA A 388 -4.02 -25.36 15.52
N PRO A 389 -4.23 -26.07 14.38
CA PRO A 389 -5.35 -25.78 13.49
C PRO A 389 -6.73 -26.06 14.10
N PHE A 390 -6.84 -26.86 15.15
CA PHE A 390 -8.10 -27.05 15.88
C PHE A 390 -8.35 -25.91 16.88
N LEU A 391 -7.31 -25.39 17.51
CA LEU A 391 -7.43 -24.33 18.53
C LEU A 391 -7.86 -22.97 17.96
N GLN A 392 -7.74 -22.75 16.65
CA GLN A 392 -8.26 -21.55 15.98
C GLN A 392 -9.79 -21.53 15.86
N LEU A 393 -10.46 -22.69 15.99
CA LEU A 393 -11.92 -22.79 15.91
C LEU A 393 -12.59 -22.27 17.20
N PRO A 394 -13.80 -21.70 17.12
CA PRO A 394 -14.56 -21.27 18.28
C PRO A 394 -14.89 -22.46 19.18
N HIS A 395 -14.93 -22.24 20.49
CA HIS A 395 -15.24 -23.24 21.53
C HIS A 395 -14.24 -24.42 21.68
N PHE A 396 -13.23 -24.52 20.81
CA PHE A 396 -12.19 -25.55 20.92
C PHE A 396 -11.17 -25.26 22.04
N SER A 397 -10.84 -26.31 22.78
CA SER A 397 -9.78 -26.33 23.80
C SER A 397 -8.95 -27.60 23.67
N GLU A 398 -7.75 -27.65 24.25
CA GLU A 398 -6.92 -28.86 24.23
C GLU A 398 -7.65 -30.10 24.75
N ALA A 399 -8.50 -29.94 25.76
CA ALA A 399 -9.29 -31.04 26.32
C ALA A 399 -10.31 -31.58 25.30
N VAL A 400 -10.95 -30.69 24.52
CA VAL A 400 -11.85 -31.07 23.43
C VAL A 400 -11.10 -31.80 22.31
N VAL A 401 -9.94 -31.27 21.88
CA VAL A 401 -9.11 -31.93 20.85
C VAL A 401 -8.67 -33.33 21.31
N LYS A 402 -8.25 -33.47 22.59
CA LYS A 402 -7.89 -34.76 23.20
C LYS A 402 -9.07 -35.76 23.29
N LYS A 403 -10.33 -35.29 23.36
CA LYS A 403 -11.53 -36.16 23.25
C LYS A 403 -11.73 -36.60 21.79
N ILE A 404 -11.72 -35.65 20.85
CA ILE A 404 -11.96 -35.90 19.42
C ILE A 404 -10.93 -36.87 18.83
N ALA A 405 -9.66 -36.71 19.19
CA ALA A 405 -8.56 -37.59 18.76
C ALA A 405 -8.74 -39.07 19.12
N ARG A 406 -9.59 -39.39 20.11
CA ARG A 406 -9.92 -40.78 20.48
C ARG A 406 -10.84 -41.45 19.46
N LYS A 407 -11.65 -40.69 18.71
CA LYS A 407 -12.46 -41.16 17.57
C LYS A 407 -11.69 -41.16 16.23
N LYS A 408 -10.36 -41.29 16.28
CA LYS A 408 -9.43 -41.33 15.12
C LYS A 408 -9.24 -40.02 14.32
N LEU A 409 -10.00 -38.94 14.56
CA LEU A 409 -9.70 -37.63 13.96
C LEU A 409 -8.45 -37.01 14.61
N ARG A 410 -7.29 -37.18 13.98
CA ARG A 410 -5.99 -36.68 14.44
C ARG A 410 -5.47 -35.50 13.61
N VAL A 411 -5.90 -35.39 12.36
CA VAL A 411 -5.44 -34.37 11.40
C VAL A 411 -6.60 -33.41 11.11
N PHE A 412 -6.30 -32.12 11.01
CA PHE A 412 -7.32 -31.09 10.80
C PHE A 412 -8.09 -31.28 9.49
N GLN A 413 -7.42 -31.75 8.43
CA GLN A 413 -8.05 -32.06 7.15
C GLN A 413 -9.15 -33.12 7.28
N GLU A 414 -8.97 -34.13 8.14
CA GLU A 414 -10.00 -35.15 8.38
C GLU A 414 -11.30 -34.53 8.94
N LEU A 415 -11.21 -33.47 9.75
CA LEU A 415 -12.39 -32.74 10.24
C LEU A 415 -13.07 -31.92 9.13
N ARG A 416 -12.32 -31.42 8.15
CA ARG A 416 -12.87 -30.70 6.98
C ARG A 416 -13.60 -31.65 6.02
N ASP A 417 -13.02 -32.81 5.77
CA ASP A 417 -13.47 -33.79 4.78
C ASP A 417 -14.72 -34.59 5.24
N VAL A 418 -14.97 -34.68 6.56
CA VAL A 418 -16.19 -35.27 7.14
C VAL A 418 -17.43 -34.43 6.78
N SER A 419 -18.55 -35.10 6.50
CA SER A 419 -19.79 -34.42 6.12
C SER A 419 -20.35 -33.53 7.24
N MET A 420 -21.10 -32.48 6.88
CA MET A 420 -21.68 -31.53 7.84
C MET A 420 -22.53 -32.21 8.93
N GLN A 421 -23.24 -33.29 8.57
CA GLN A 421 -24.10 -34.03 9.50
C GLN A 421 -23.29 -34.86 10.51
N GLU A 422 -22.32 -35.64 10.02
CA GLU A 422 -21.42 -36.44 10.86
C GLU A 422 -20.54 -35.55 11.76
N ARG A 423 -20.12 -34.38 11.24
CA ARG A 423 -19.37 -33.38 12.01
C ARG A 423 -20.21 -32.78 13.13
N ALA A 424 -21.47 -32.42 12.86
CA ALA A 424 -22.40 -31.95 13.89
C ALA A 424 -22.69 -33.02 14.96
N GLU A 425 -22.84 -34.29 14.57
CA GLU A 425 -22.99 -35.42 15.50
C GLU A 425 -21.74 -35.60 16.36
N LEU A 426 -20.55 -35.53 15.77
CA LEU A 426 -19.28 -35.66 16.49
C LEU A 426 -19.05 -34.52 17.49
N LEU A 427 -19.32 -33.27 17.09
CA LEU A 427 -19.16 -32.12 17.98
C LEU A 427 -20.18 -32.15 19.13
N SER A 428 -21.44 -32.47 18.86
CA SER A 428 -22.47 -32.59 19.90
C SER A 428 -22.22 -33.76 20.86
N GLN A 429 -22.03 -34.98 20.36
CA GLN A 429 -21.88 -36.17 21.20
C GLN A 429 -20.52 -36.32 21.89
N VAL A 430 -19.42 -35.84 21.27
CA VAL A 430 -18.05 -36.11 21.74
C VAL A 430 -17.39 -34.89 22.36
N ALA A 431 -17.49 -33.72 21.73
CA ALA A 431 -17.00 -32.49 22.32
C ALA A 431 -17.95 -32.01 23.44
N GLY A 432 -19.26 -32.22 23.27
CA GLY A 432 -20.32 -31.79 24.18
C GLY A 432 -20.90 -30.43 23.80
N PHE A 433 -20.80 -30.04 22.52
CA PHE A 433 -21.23 -28.72 22.04
C PHE A 433 -22.75 -28.65 21.85
N SER A 434 -23.33 -27.51 22.21
CA SER A 434 -24.70 -27.14 21.88
C SER A 434 -24.86 -26.86 20.38
N ALA A 435 -26.10 -26.88 19.88
CA ALA A 435 -26.38 -26.64 18.46
C ALA A 435 -25.84 -25.28 17.96
N ALA A 436 -25.86 -24.23 18.80
CA ALA A 436 -25.32 -22.92 18.46
C ALA A 436 -23.77 -22.90 18.41
N GLU A 437 -23.10 -23.66 19.28
CA GLU A 437 -21.64 -23.80 19.25
C GLU A 437 -21.18 -24.62 18.05
N VAL A 438 -21.98 -25.60 17.61
CA VAL A 438 -21.76 -26.31 16.33
C VAL A 438 -21.95 -25.36 15.15
N GLU A 439 -23.01 -24.55 15.13
CA GLU A 439 -23.25 -23.55 14.07
C GLU A 439 -22.10 -22.53 13.98
N ASP A 440 -21.56 -22.08 15.12
CA ASP A 440 -20.36 -21.23 15.17
C ASP A 440 -19.14 -21.88 14.50
N VAL A 441 -18.91 -23.18 14.73
CA VAL A 441 -17.81 -23.93 14.10
C VAL A 441 -18.03 -24.07 12.60
N GLU A 442 -19.24 -24.44 12.14
CA GLU A 442 -19.57 -24.53 10.71
C GLU A 442 -19.43 -23.17 10.01
N MET A 443 -19.86 -22.07 10.63
CA MET A 443 -19.68 -20.71 10.12
C MET A 443 -18.22 -20.30 9.94
N VAL A 444 -17.31 -20.85 10.75
CA VAL A 444 -15.86 -20.61 10.63
C VAL A 444 -15.25 -21.52 9.57
N LEU A 445 -15.56 -22.82 9.58
CA LEU A 445 -15.08 -23.78 8.57
C LEU A 445 -15.47 -23.35 7.15
N ALA A 446 -16.72 -22.96 6.93
CA ALA A 446 -17.20 -22.49 5.62
C ALA A 446 -16.55 -21.16 5.16
N ALA A 447 -15.87 -20.44 6.06
CA ALA A 447 -15.10 -19.23 5.76
C ALA A 447 -13.59 -19.49 5.58
N MET A 448 -13.10 -20.69 5.91
CA MET A 448 -11.69 -21.05 5.72
C MET A 448 -11.39 -21.29 4.24
N PRO A 449 -10.27 -20.74 3.71
CA PRO A 449 -9.89 -20.97 2.32
C PRO A 449 -9.51 -22.43 2.06
N SER A 450 -9.86 -22.91 0.87
CA SER A 450 -9.26 -24.07 0.21
C SER A 450 -8.46 -23.57 -0.98
N ILE A 451 -7.19 -23.96 -1.10
CA ILE A 451 -6.27 -23.47 -2.13
C ILE A 451 -5.89 -24.60 -3.07
N SER A 452 -6.04 -24.36 -4.37
CA SER A 452 -5.44 -25.17 -5.44
C SER A 452 -4.40 -24.37 -6.22
N LEU A 453 -3.38 -25.08 -6.70
CA LEU A 453 -2.23 -24.52 -7.42
C LEU A 453 -2.09 -25.25 -8.75
N ASP A 454 -2.11 -24.51 -9.84
CA ASP A 454 -1.68 -24.95 -11.17
C ASP A 454 -0.44 -24.13 -11.54
N VAL A 455 0.69 -24.80 -11.78
CA VAL A 455 2.00 -24.15 -11.95
C VAL A 455 2.74 -24.76 -13.13
N LYS A 456 3.21 -23.88 -14.02
CA LYS A 456 4.00 -24.21 -15.20
C LYS A 456 5.27 -23.37 -15.24
N CYS A 457 6.33 -23.96 -15.79
CA CYS A 457 7.60 -23.29 -16.07
C CYS A 457 7.88 -23.47 -17.57
N GLU A 458 7.91 -22.37 -18.31
CA GLU A 458 7.98 -22.35 -19.77
C GLU A 458 9.01 -21.30 -20.22
N THR A 459 9.60 -21.50 -21.39
CA THR A 459 10.58 -20.60 -22.04
C THR A 459 9.90 -19.87 -23.20
N GLU A 460 10.22 -18.60 -23.41
CA GLU A 460 9.55 -17.77 -24.42
C GLU A 460 9.97 -18.18 -25.84
N GLY A 461 9.02 -18.68 -26.63
CA GLY A 461 9.22 -19.06 -28.03
C GLY A 461 9.94 -20.41 -28.26
N GLU A 462 10.16 -21.20 -27.21
CA GLU A 462 11.14 -22.28 -27.24
C GLU A 462 10.72 -23.54 -26.46
N ASP A 463 10.76 -24.71 -27.10
CA ASP A 463 10.38 -26.00 -26.51
C ASP A 463 11.45 -26.56 -25.56
N GLY A 464 11.14 -26.60 -24.26
CA GLY A 464 11.99 -27.15 -23.19
C GLY A 464 12.97 -26.12 -22.59
N ILE A 465 13.48 -26.39 -21.40
CA ILE A 465 14.36 -25.45 -20.67
C ILE A 465 15.82 -25.89 -20.85
N GLN A 466 16.70 -25.00 -21.31
CA GLN A 466 18.16 -25.20 -21.32
C GLN A 466 18.86 -24.41 -20.21
N GLU A 467 20.09 -24.82 -19.90
CA GLU A 467 20.97 -24.12 -18.95
C GLU A 467 21.23 -22.66 -19.36
N GLY A 468 20.92 -21.73 -18.44
CA GLY A 468 21.06 -20.29 -18.65
C GLY A 468 19.88 -19.60 -19.36
N ASP A 469 18.83 -20.32 -19.78
CA ASP A 469 17.60 -19.74 -20.32
C ASP A 469 16.86 -18.91 -19.26
N ILE A 470 16.06 -17.93 -19.68
CA ILE A 470 15.13 -17.22 -18.79
C ILE A 470 13.80 -17.98 -18.77
N VAL A 471 13.54 -18.68 -17.66
CA VAL A 471 12.32 -19.44 -17.42
C VAL A 471 11.24 -18.51 -16.87
N THR A 472 10.10 -18.46 -17.54
CA THR A 472 8.89 -17.79 -17.02
C THR A 472 8.06 -18.80 -16.23
N VAL A 473 7.82 -18.49 -14.96
CA VAL A 473 6.91 -19.24 -14.08
C VAL A 473 5.52 -18.64 -14.22
N HIS A 474 4.54 -19.48 -14.58
CA HIS A 474 3.12 -19.14 -14.57
C HIS A 474 2.41 -19.98 -13.50
N ALA A 475 1.90 -19.33 -12.46
CA ALA A 475 1.20 -19.99 -11.36
C ALA A 475 -0.20 -19.41 -11.17
N TRP A 476 -1.23 -20.22 -11.35
CA TRP A 476 -2.60 -19.90 -10.98
C TRP A 476 -2.88 -20.38 -9.55
N VAL A 477 -3.02 -19.42 -8.63
CA VAL A 477 -3.44 -19.68 -7.24
C VAL A 477 -4.95 -19.50 -7.17
N THR A 478 -5.70 -20.58 -7.00
CA THR A 478 -7.16 -20.54 -6.93
C THR A 478 -7.65 -20.75 -5.51
N LEU A 479 -8.49 -19.83 -5.03
CA LEU A 479 -9.08 -19.86 -3.70
C LEU A 479 -10.58 -20.17 -3.79
N GLN A 480 -11.00 -21.22 -3.09
CA GLN A 480 -12.39 -21.62 -2.95
C GLN A 480 -12.82 -21.61 -1.47
N ARG A 481 -14.12 -21.39 -1.23
CA ARG A 481 -14.77 -21.47 0.08
C ARG A 481 -16.16 -22.05 -0.07
N ASP A 482 -16.61 -22.80 0.92
CA ASP A 482 -17.96 -23.39 0.94
C ASP A 482 -19.05 -22.30 0.98
N ASN A 483 -18.74 -21.11 1.53
CA ASN A 483 -19.62 -19.95 1.52
C ASN A 483 -19.59 -19.11 0.22
N GLY A 484 -18.77 -19.48 -0.78
CA GLY A 484 -18.66 -18.80 -2.07
C GLY A 484 -18.02 -17.39 -2.03
N LEU A 485 -17.41 -16.96 -0.93
CA LEU A 485 -16.68 -15.69 -0.87
C LEU A 485 -15.25 -15.84 -1.41
N ILE A 486 -14.83 -14.93 -2.30
CA ILE A 486 -13.47 -14.89 -2.85
C ILE A 486 -12.50 -14.15 -1.92
N GLY A 487 -12.89 -12.95 -1.45
CA GLY A 487 -12.15 -12.20 -0.43
C GLY A 487 -12.93 -12.17 0.89
N ALA A 488 -12.28 -12.57 1.99
CA ALA A 488 -12.87 -12.53 3.33
C ALA A 488 -11.87 -12.00 4.36
N LEU A 489 -12.38 -11.50 5.49
CA LEU A 489 -11.58 -11.25 6.68
C LEU A 489 -11.53 -12.54 7.49
N PRO A 490 -10.34 -13.01 7.91
CA PRO A 490 -10.19 -14.22 8.71
C PRO A 490 -11.00 -14.14 10.01
N HIS A 491 -11.50 -15.29 10.46
CA HIS A 491 -12.00 -15.43 11.83
C HIS A 491 -10.79 -15.20 12.76
N ALA A 492 -10.77 -14.08 13.44
CA ALA A 492 -9.69 -13.71 14.36
C ALA A 492 -10.28 -12.82 15.47
N PRO A 493 -11.04 -13.41 16.42
CA PRO A 493 -11.77 -12.66 17.45
C PRO A 493 -10.83 -12.10 18.52
N TYR A 494 -9.72 -12.79 18.80
CA TYR A 494 -8.71 -12.37 19.79
C TYR A 494 -7.74 -11.30 19.27
N PHE A 495 -7.54 -11.20 17.94
CA PHE A 495 -6.67 -10.17 17.36
C PHE A 495 -7.44 -8.84 17.22
N PRO A 496 -7.03 -7.75 17.90
CA PRO A 496 -7.88 -6.56 18.07
C PRO A 496 -8.07 -5.72 16.79
N PHE A 497 -7.16 -5.80 15.82
CA PHE A 497 -7.20 -4.98 14.60
C PHE A 497 -7.78 -5.74 13.42
N ARG A 498 -8.29 -5.01 12.42
CA ARG A 498 -8.66 -5.62 11.14
C ARG A 498 -7.40 -6.08 10.44
N LYS A 499 -7.39 -7.34 10.04
CA LYS A 499 -6.34 -8.00 9.27
C LYS A 499 -7.02 -8.58 8.05
N GLU A 500 -6.47 -8.32 6.86
CA GLU A 500 -6.83 -9.00 5.62
C GLU A 500 -5.94 -10.22 5.47
N GLU A 501 -6.46 -11.31 4.92
CA GLU A 501 -5.68 -12.50 4.60
C GLU A 501 -4.73 -12.22 3.41
N ASN A 502 -3.44 -12.56 3.57
CA ASN A 502 -2.51 -12.60 2.44
C ASN A 502 -1.97 -14.01 2.30
N PHE A 503 -1.56 -14.35 1.10
CA PHE A 503 -0.93 -15.63 0.77
C PHE A 503 0.46 -15.37 0.20
N TRP A 504 1.40 -16.26 0.49
CA TRP A 504 2.75 -16.23 -0.05
C TRP A 504 2.93 -17.45 -0.95
N PHE A 505 3.04 -17.21 -2.25
CA PHE A 505 3.48 -18.23 -3.20
C PHE A 505 5.00 -18.31 -3.16
N LEU A 506 5.57 -19.49 -2.90
CA LEU A 506 7.01 -19.75 -2.92
C LEU A 506 7.28 -20.96 -3.84
N LEU A 507 8.13 -20.81 -4.84
CA LEU A 507 8.74 -21.92 -5.56
C LEU A 507 10.11 -22.19 -4.93
N ALA A 508 10.29 -23.37 -4.34
CA ALA A 508 11.47 -23.67 -3.53
C ALA A 508 11.92 -25.12 -3.66
N ASP A 509 13.21 -25.36 -3.47
CA ASP A 509 13.74 -26.69 -3.21
C ASP A 509 13.72 -26.95 -1.69
N SER A 510 12.92 -27.94 -1.29
CA SER A 510 12.77 -28.36 0.10
C SER A 510 14.03 -29.03 0.68
N VAL A 511 14.89 -29.60 -0.16
CA VAL A 511 16.11 -30.32 0.24
C VAL A 511 17.24 -29.33 0.51
N SER A 512 17.57 -28.46 -0.46
CA SER A 512 18.59 -27.42 -0.28
C SER A 512 18.14 -26.22 0.56
N ASN A 513 16.86 -26.16 0.97
CA ASN A 513 16.28 -25.09 1.79
C ASN A 513 16.26 -23.71 1.09
N ASN A 514 16.28 -23.70 -0.24
CA ASN A 514 16.41 -22.49 -1.05
C ASN A 514 15.10 -22.14 -1.76
N VAL A 515 14.69 -20.87 -1.67
CA VAL A 515 13.55 -20.32 -2.42
C VAL A 515 14.08 -19.67 -3.70
N TRP A 516 13.56 -20.13 -4.84
CA TRP A 516 13.95 -19.68 -6.17
C TRP A 516 13.12 -18.49 -6.65
N PHE A 517 11.82 -18.52 -6.37
CA PHE A 517 10.89 -17.45 -6.72
C PHE A 517 9.80 -17.32 -5.67
N TRP A 518 9.29 -16.09 -5.46
CA TRP A 518 8.21 -15.84 -4.54
C TRP A 518 7.34 -14.65 -4.97
N GLN A 519 6.06 -14.67 -4.62
CA GLN A 519 5.16 -13.52 -4.78
C GLN A 519 4.11 -13.49 -3.66
N LYS A 520 3.80 -12.29 -3.17
CA LYS A 520 2.66 -12.05 -2.26
C LYS A 520 1.37 -11.95 -3.08
N VAL A 521 0.34 -12.68 -2.66
CA VAL A 521 -0.97 -12.77 -3.33
C VAL A 521 -2.06 -12.26 -2.39
N ASN A 522 -2.94 -11.40 -2.90
CA ASN A 522 -4.11 -10.88 -2.19
C ASN A 522 -5.38 -11.12 -3.04
N PHE A 523 -6.45 -11.59 -2.41
CA PHE A 523 -7.73 -11.85 -3.07
C PHE A 523 -8.72 -10.68 -2.96
N MET A 524 -8.47 -9.71 -2.08
CA MET A 524 -9.33 -8.53 -1.85
C MET A 524 -9.32 -7.54 -3.02
N GLU A 525 -8.24 -7.46 -3.79
CA GLU A 525 -8.03 -6.46 -4.85
C GLU A 525 -8.34 -7.02 -6.26
N GLU A 526 -9.62 -7.32 -6.52
CA GLU A 526 -10.05 -7.89 -7.81
C GLU A 526 -9.65 -7.05 -9.03
N ALA A 527 -9.85 -5.72 -8.98
CA ALA A 527 -9.54 -4.84 -10.12
C ALA A 527 -8.04 -4.80 -10.46
N ALA A 528 -7.16 -4.77 -9.45
CA ALA A 528 -5.72 -4.83 -9.66
C ALA A 528 -5.29 -6.19 -10.23
N ALA A 529 -5.88 -7.28 -9.72
CA ALA A 529 -5.63 -8.63 -10.23
C ALA A 529 -6.11 -8.81 -11.69
N ILE A 530 -7.24 -8.21 -12.09
CA ILE A 530 -7.72 -8.20 -13.48
C ILE A 530 -6.69 -7.50 -14.39
N THR A 531 -6.22 -6.30 -14.02
CA THR A 531 -5.24 -5.56 -14.81
C THR A 531 -3.91 -6.31 -14.92
N ALA A 532 -3.40 -6.85 -13.80
CA ALA A 532 -2.15 -7.61 -13.78
C ALA A 532 -2.23 -8.90 -14.61
N ALA A 533 -3.32 -9.66 -14.48
CA ALA A 533 -3.50 -10.91 -15.22
C ALA A 533 -3.71 -10.66 -16.73
N SER A 534 -4.49 -9.64 -17.10
CA SER A 534 -4.69 -9.28 -18.51
C SER A 534 -3.36 -8.92 -19.16
N LYS A 535 -2.58 -8.03 -18.53
CA LYS A 535 -1.28 -7.59 -19.04
C LYS A 535 -0.28 -8.74 -19.15
N ALA A 536 -0.16 -9.59 -18.13
CA ALA A 536 0.79 -10.70 -18.16
C ALA A 536 0.45 -11.73 -19.26
N ILE A 537 -0.85 -12.00 -19.48
CA ILE A 537 -1.30 -12.92 -20.55
C ILE A 537 -1.16 -12.29 -21.94
N GLU A 538 -1.37 -10.98 -22.07
CA GLU A 538 -1.10 -10.21 -23.28
C GLU A 538 0.38 -10.31 -23.67
N GLU A 539 1.30 -9.92 -22.78
CA GLU A 539 2.76 -10.02 -22.98
C GLU A 539 3.20 -11.46 -23.34
N THR A 540 2.67 -12.48 -22.64
CA THR A 540 2.98 -13.89 -22.91
C THR A 540 2.50 -14.33 -24.30
N LYS A 541 1.31 -13.88 -24.73
CA LYS A 541 0.73 -14.27 -26.02
C LYS A 541 1.37 -13.52 -27.19
N GLU A 542 1.71 -12.25 -27.02
CA GLU A 542 2.52 -11.49 -27.97
C GLU A 542 3.89 -12.13 -28.17
N GLY A 543 4.57 -12.53 -27.09
CA GLY A 543 5.85 -13.26 -27.16
C GLY A 543 5.77 -14.60 -27.89
N SER A 544 4.61 -15.27 -27.87
CA SER A 544 4.35 -16.50 -28.66
C SER A 544 3.94 -16.26 -30.12
N GLY A 545 3.84 -15.00 -30.57
CA GLY A 545 3.41 -14.66 -31.94
C GLY A 545 1.91 -14.87 -32.21
N ALA A 546 1.08 -14.93 -31.16
CA ALA A 546 -0.36 -15.18 -31.27
C ALA A 546 -1.12 -14.03 -31.95
N ASN A 547 -2.24 -14.33 -32.60
CA ASN A 547 -3.05 -13.33 -33.29
C ASN A 547 -3.93 -12.53 -32.30
N MET A 548 -4.30 -11.29 -32.64
CA MET A 548 -5.13 -10.40 -31.81
C MET A 548 -6.46 -11.01 -31.34
N LYS A 549 -7.05 -11.93 -32.13
CA LYS A 549 -8.24 -12.70 -31.73
C LYS A 549 -7.96 -13.72 -30.63
N GLU A 550 -6.77 -14.31 -30.63
CA GLU A 550 -6.33 -15.30 -29.64
C GLU A 550 -5.89 -14.61 -28.36
N ILE A 551 -5.18 -13.48 -28.46
CA ILE A 551 -4.82 -12.60 -27.34
C ILE A 551 -6.10 -12.14 -26.60
N SER A 552 -7.07 -11.56 -27.32
CA SER A 552 -8.32 -11.09 -26.71
C SER A 552 -9.19 -12.23 -26.12
N ALA A 553 -9.16 -13.43 -26.71
CA ALA A 553 -9.80 -14.61 -26.13
C ALA A 553 -9.10 -15.08 -24.84
N ALA A 554 -7.76 -15.14 -24.82
CA ALA A 554 -6.98 -15.53 -23.66
C ALA A 554 -7.10 -14.53 -22.50
N ILE A 555 -7.10 -13.22 -22.79
CA ILE A 555 -7.39 -12.16 -21.80
C ILE A 555 -8.78 -12.37 -21.20
N LYS A 556 -9.81 -12.65 -22.02
CA LYS A 556 -11.16 -12.91 -21.51
C LYS A 556 -11.21 -14.13 -20.58
N GLU A 557 -10.57 -15.24 -20.94
CA GLU A 557 -10.47 -16.43 -20.09
C GLU A 557 -9.75 -16.11 -18.77
N ALA A 558 -8.64 -15.36 -18.82
CA ALA A 558 -7.88 -14.94 -17.64
C ALA A 558 -8.72 -14.04 -16.71
N VAL A 559 -9.48 -13.10 -17.27
CA VAL A 559 -10.40 -12.24 -16.51
C VAL A 559 -11.50 -13.06 -15.83
N ASP A 560 -12.09 -14.03 -16.52
CA ASP A 560 -13.15 -14.87 -15.96
C ASP A 560 -12.59 -15.84 -14.88
N LYS A 561 -11.35 -16.32 -15.00
CA LYS A 561 -10.62 -17.01 -13.91
C LYS A 561 -10.38 -16.10 -12.70
N VAL A 562 -10.02 -14.84 -12.92
CA VAL A 562 -9.82 -13.88 -11.82
C VAL A 562 -11.14 -13.59 -11.07
N LYS A 563 -12.26 -13.51 -11.80
CA LYS A 563 -13.60 -13.39 -11.21
C LYS A 563 -14.10 -14.65 -10.51
N SER A 564 -13.65 -15.85 -10.92
CA SER A 564 -14.01 -17.10 -10.22
C SER A 564 -13.20 -17.37 -8.96
N GLY A 565 -12.22 -16.51 -8.63
CA GLY A 565 -11.40 -16.63 -7.43
C GLY A 565 -9.96 -17.12 -7.66
N SER A 566 -9.45 -17.08 -8.89
CA SER A 566 -8.04 -17.33 -9.19
C SER A 566 -7.21 -16.04 -9.19
N ARG A 567 -5.91 -16.14 -8.90
CA ARG A 567 -4.94 -15.05 -9.04
C ARG A 567 -3.74 -15.58 -9.80
N LEU A 568 -3.31 -14.85 -10.82
CA LEU A 568 -2.12 -15.17 -11.60
C LEU A 568 -0.89 -14.61 -10.90
N VAL A 569 0.09 -15.48 -10.71
CA VAL A 569 1.44 -15.20 -10.22
C VAL A 569 2.39 -15.47 -11.38
N THR A 570 3.23 -14.49 -11.70
CA THR A 570 4.20 -14.59 -12.79
C THR A 570 5.55 -14.03 -12.38
N GLY A 571 6.62 -14.67 -12.82
CA GLY A 571 7.98 -14.21 -12.61
C GLY A 571 8.96 -14.88 -13.56
N LYS A 572 10.11 -14.24 -13.77
CA LYS A 572 11.21 -14.75 -14.60
C LYS A 572 12.39 -15.12 -13.71
N LEU A 573 13.00 -16.28 -13.95
CA LEU A 573 14.18 -16.78 -13.23
C LEU A 573 15.17 -17.43 -14.21
N PRO A 574 16.49 -17.34 -13.98
CA PRO A 574 17.47 -18.03 -14.80
C PRO A 574 17.42 -19.54 -14.53
N ALA A 575 17.47 -20.33 -15.60
CA ALA A 575 17.62 -21.78 -15.51
C ALA A 575 18.98 -22.13 -14.88
N PRO A 576 19.03 -23.06 -13.90
CA PRO A 576 20.28 -23.56 -13.34
C PRO A 576 21.03 -24.48 -14.34
N ALA A 577 22.07 -25.16 -13.87
CA ALA A 577 22.81 -26.15 -14.65
C ALA A 577 21.94 -27.33 -15.14
N GLU A 578 22.47 -28.14 -16.06
CA GLU A 578 21.79 -29.34 -16.55
C GLU A 578 21.38 -30.29 -15.39
N GLY A 579 20.13 -30.77 -15.40
CA GLY A 579 19.63 -31.63 -14.32
C GLY A 579 18.12 -31.74 -14.20
N ASN A 580 17.69 -32.68 -13.33
CA ASN A 580 16.28 -32.87 -12.97
C ASN A 580 16.03 -32.30 -11.57
N TYR A 581 15.31 -31.17 -11.49
CA TYR A 581 15.00 -30.48 -10.24
C TYR A 581 13.61 -30.85 -9.73
N ASN A 582 13.54 -31.40 -8.53
CA ASN A 582 12.28 -31.70 -7.83
C ASN A 582 11.90 -30.52 -6.93
N LEU A 583 11.29 -29.49 -7.51
CA LEU A 583 10.84 -28.31 -6.79
C LEU A 583 9.51 -28.57 -6.06
N THR A 584 9.21 -27.73 -5.07
CA THR A 584 7.94 -27.70 -4.37
C THR A 584 7.38 -26.29 -4.40
N CYS A 585 6.16 -26.15 -4.90
CA CYS A 585 5.39 -24.92 -4.82
C CYS A 585 4.65 -24.92 -3.49
N TYR A 586 4.84 -23.87 -2.70
CA TYR A 586 4.13 -23.61 -1.45
C TYR A 586 3.19 -22.43 -1.65
N CYS A 587 1.97 -22.53 -1.15
CA CYS A 587 1.10 -21.37 -0.95
C CYS A 587 0.73 -21.33 0.53
N LEU A 588 1.29 -20.35 1.24
CA LEU A 588 1.21 -20.23 2.70
C LEU A 588 0.30 -19.06 3.07
N CYS A 589 -0.73 -19.29 3.87
CA CYS A 589 -1.62 -18.25 4.38
C CYS A 589 -1.01 -17.57 5.60
N ASP A 590 -0.99 -16.24 5.64
CA ASP A 590 -0.45 -15.50 6.79
C ASP A 590 -1.40 -15.44 8.00
N SER A 591 -2.66 -15.89 7.86
CA SER A 591 -3.75 -15.62 8.82
C SER A 591 -4.55 -16.84 9.28
N TRP A 592 -4.46 -17.99 8.60
CA TRP A 592 -5.18 -19.23 8.93
C TRP A 592 -4.21 -20.38 9.11
N LEU A 593 -4.48 -21.31 10.04
CA LEU A 593 -3.71 -22.55 10.19
C LEU A 593 -4.41 -23.69 9.44
N GLY A 594 -3.65 -24.65 8.89
CA GLY A 594 -4.19 -25.80 8.16
C GLY A 594 -4.87 -25.47 6.83
N CYS A 595 -4.55 -24.31 6.24
CA CYS A 595 -4.97 -23.90 4.90
C CYS A 595 -3.81 -23.86 3.90
N ASP A 596 -2.59 -24.18 4.34
CA ASP A 596 -1.38 -24.10 3.52
C ASP A 596 -1.35 -25.25 2.50
N ARG A 597 -1.01 -24.96 1.25
CA ARG A 597 -0.96 -25.96 0.17
C ARG A 597 0.46 -26.14 -0.33
N ARG A 598 0.85 -27.40 -0.58
CA ARG A 598 2.09 -27.76 -1.28
C ARG A 598 1.79 -28.64 -2.50
N THR A 599 2.49 -28.39 -3.60
CA THR A 599 2.45 -29.21 -4.82
C THR A 599 3.88 -29.42 -5.35
N ASN A 600 4.21 -30.65 -5.72
CA ASN A 600 5.54 -30.96 -6.27
C ASN A 600 5.56 -30.63 -7.77
N LEU A 601 6.66 -30.03 -8.23
CA LEU A 601 6.89 -29.66 -9.62
C LEU A 601 8.24 -30.22 -10.07
N LYS A 602 8.26 -31.02 -11.14
CA LYS A 602 9.50 -31.51 -11.74
C LYS A 602 9.90 -30.60 -12.89
N VAL A 603 11.10 -30.05 -12.82
CA VAL A 603 11.68 -29.20 -13.87
C VAL A 603 12.92 -29.90 -14.42
N LYS A 604 12.90 -30.26 -15.70
CA LYS A 604 14.06 -30.84 -16.40
C LYS A 604 14.76 -29.71 -17.16
N VAL A 605 16.03 -29.51 -16.85
CA VAL A 605 16.91 -28.55 -17.53
C VAL A 605 17.91 -29.34 -18.38
N LEU A 606 17.97 -29.01 -19.65
CA LEU A 606 18.85 -29.63 -20.64
C LEU A 606 20.17 -28.87 -20.75
N LYS A 607 21.23 -29.57 -21.16
CA LYS A 607 22.50 -28.94 -21.50
C LYS A 607 22.32 -27.96 -22.66
N ARG A 608 22.97 -26.80 -22.58
CA ARG A 608 23.04 -25.85 -23.69
C ARG A 608 23.95 -26.40 -24.80
N THR A 609 23.41 -26.58 -26.00
CA THR A 609 24.18 -27.06 -27.16
C THR A 609 25.07 -25.95 -27.73
N ARG A 610 26.32 -26.29 -28.09
CA ARG A 610 27.37 -25.34 -28.52
C ARG A 610 27.02 -24.52 -29.79
N ALA A 611 25.98 -24.91 -30.52
CA ALA A 611 25.51 -24.29 -31.75
C ALA A 611 24.20 -23.48 -31.59
N GLY A 612 23.66 -23.33 -30.38
CA GLY A 612 22.38 -22.63 -30.13
C GLY A 612 21.16 -23.29 -30.77
N THR A 613 21.32 -24.46 -31.38
CA THR A 613 20.26 -25.21 -32.07
C THR A 613 19.76 -26.32 -31.15
N ARG A 614 18.45 -26.30 -30.89
CA ARG A 614 17.76 -27.28 -30.03
C ARG A 614 17.67 -28.63 -30.75
N GLY A 615 18.39 -29.62 -30.26
CA GLY A 615 18.23 -31.00 -30.71
C GLY A 615 16.86 -31.53 -30.27
N GLY A 616 16.06 -32.03 -31.22
CA GLY A 616 14.72 -32.54 -30.93
C GLY A 616 14.73 -33.80 -30.06
N PHE A 617 13.62 -34.03 -29.34
CA PHE A 617 13.38 -35.28 -28.63
C PHE A 617 13.49 -36.49 -29.57
N VAL A 618 14.42 -37.40 -29.30
CA VAL A 618 14.34 -38.78 -29.77
C VAL A 618 13.69 -39.59 -28.65
N ALA A 619 12.61 -40.30 -28.96
CA ALA A 619 11.97 -41.22 -28.03
C ALA A 619 12.78 -42.53 -27.98
N GLU A 620 13.07 -43.02 -26.78
CA GLU A 620 13.65 -44.36 -26.60
C GLU A 620 12.57 -45.42 -26.74
N ASP A 621 12.74 -46.32 -27.72
CA ASP A 621 12.02 -47.60 -27.81
C ASP A 621 12.92 -48.68 -28.48
N GLY A 622 14.10 -48.92 -27.88
CA GLY A 622 14.99 -50.11 -28.04
C GLY A 622 15.47 -50.56 -29.43
N PRO A 623 16.21 -51.69 -29.53
CA PRO A 623 16.88 -52.46 -28.48
C PRO A 623 18.42 -52.56 -28.66
N ILE A 624 19.05 -53.29 -27.73
CA ILE A 624 20.49 -53.56 -27.57
C ILE A 624 21.16 -54.17 -28.82
N THR A 625 22.37 -53.69 -29.14
CA THR A 625 23.45 -54.49 -29.77
C THR A 625 24.81 -54.14 -29.15
N GLU A 626 25.51 -55.14 -28.64
CA GLU A 626 26.95 -55.09 -28.31
C GLU A 626 27.79 -55.16 -29.60
N ASP A 627 28.95 -54.49 -29.61
CA ASP A 627 30.28 -55.02 -30.00
C ASP A 627 31.24 -53.89 -30.43
N GLY A 628 32.54 -54.05 -30.14
CA GLY A 628 33.61 -53.21 -30.72
C GLY A 628 34.60 -52.60 -29.71
N ILE A 629 35.60 -53.39 -29.31
CA ILE A 629 36.79 -52.97 -28.52
C ILE A 629 37.84 -52.36 -29.46
N GLU A 630 38.63 -51.37 -29.02
CA GLU A 630 40.11 -51.35 -29.12
C GLU A 630 40.75 -50.12 -28.44
N GLU A 631 42.04 -50.28 -28.10
CA GLU A 631 42.93 -49.41 -27.30
C GLU A 631 44.13 -48.97 -28.18
N GLU A 632 45.13 -48.16 -27.83
CA GLU A 632 45.75 -47.75 -26.55
C GLU A 632 46.14 -46.24 -26.56
N GLU A 633 46.13 -45.60 -25.38
CA GLU A 633 47.17 -44.71 -24.82
C GLU A 633 48.31 -44.12 -25.71
N ASP A 634 48.63 -42.82 -25.50
CA ASP A 634 49.97 -42.17 -25.49
C ASP A 634 49.74 -40.65 -25.23
N VAL A 635 50.15 -40.05 -24.10
CA VAL A 635 51.48 -39.55 -23.67
C VAL A 635 51.84 -38.16 -24.26
N ASP A 636 52.41 -37.30 -23.41
CA ASP A 636 52.69 -35.86 -23.59
C ASP A 636 53.70 -35.53 -24.72
N ASP A 637 53.70 -34.28 -25.21
CA ASP A 637 54.90 -33.40 -25.13
C ASP A 637 54.70 -31.95 -25.67
N GLU A 638 55.41 -31.03 -25.01
CA GLU A 638 56.09 -29.79 -25.44
C GLU A 638 55.39 -28.66 -26.27
N GLU A 639 55.09 -27.56 -25.56
CA GLU A 639 55.62 -26.18 -25.74
C GLU A 639 56.38 -25.82 -27.05
N TYR A 640 55.99 -24.72 -27.72
CA TYR A 640 56.89 -23.64 -28.23
C TYR A 640 56.10 -22.47 -28.90
N ASP A 641 56.16 -21.30 -28.25
CA ASP A 641 56.42 -19.92 -28.73
C ASP A 641 56.01 -19.37 -30.12
N GLU A 642 55.57 -18.08 -30.08
CA GLU A 642 55.94 -16.93 -30.95
C GLU A 642 55.78 -17.01 -32.50
N ASP A 643 55.47 -15.96 -33.27
CA ASP A 643 55.09 -14.56 -33.01
C ASP A 643 54.49 -13.93 -34.31
N TYR A 644 54.44 -12.59 -34.39
CA TYR A 644 54.08 -11.69 -35.51
C TYR A 644 52.57 -11.37 -35.67
N GLU A 645 52.13 -10.13 -35.41
CA GLU A 645 52.36 -8.88 -36.19
C GLU A 645 51.81 -8.97 -37.62
N SER A 646 51.10 -7.99 -38.20
CA SER A 646 50.84 -6.58 -37.83
C SER A 646 49.40 -6.19 -38.33
N GLU A 647 48.86 -4.95 -38.41
CA GLU A 647 49.45 -3.63 -38.68
C GLU A 647 48.41 -2.49 -38.48
N TYR A 648 48.90 -1.28 -38.17
CA TYR A 648 48.23 0.05 -38.14
C TYR A 648 47.01 0.24 -37.19
N SER A 649 47.11 0.99 -36.08
CA SER A 649 47.28 2.47 -35.96
C SER A 649 46.02 3.25 -36.41
N GLU A 650 45.63 4.40 -35.88
CA GLU A 650 46.15 5.43 -34.96
C GLU A 650 44.86 6.17 -34.45
N ASP A 651 44.74 6.93 -33.35
CA ASP A 651 45.60 7.96 -32.76
C ASP A 651 45.23 8.21 -31.27
N GLU A 652 46.24 8.56 -30.47
CA GLU A 652 46.32 9.67 -29.46
C GLU A 652 45.16 10.00 -28.49
N ALA A 653 45.35 10.53 -27.27
CA ALA A 653 46.50 10.84 -26.39
C ALA A 653 45.90 11.41 -25.07
N ASP A 654 46.56 11.52 -23.91
CA ASP A 654 47.90 11.05 -23.53
C ASP A 654 47.99 10.77 -22.02
N GLU A 655 49.03 10.01 -21.69
CA GLU A 655 49.84 9.95 -20.46
C GLU A 655 49.27 10.41 -19.10
N GLN A 656 49.10 9.51 -18.11
CA GLN A 656 50.09 8.70 -17.37
C GLN A 656 50.65 9.41 -16.12
N GLN A 657 50.37 8.90 -14.92
CA GLN A 657 51.23 8.00 -14.10
C GLN A 657 52.33 8.77 -13.32
N ASP A 658 52.91 8.27 -12.23
CA ASP A 658 52.90 6.88 -11.76
C ASP A 658 52.78 6.75 -10.22
N THR A 659 52.33 5.56 -9.82
CA THR A 659 52.33 5.05 -8.46
C THR A 659 53.63 4.31 -8.13
N LYS A 660 54.08 4.33 -6.87
CA LYS A 660 54.55 3.09 -6.23
C LYS A 660 54.64 3.15 -4.69
N GLN A 661 54.49 1.96 -4.12
CA GLN A 661 54.43 1.66 -2.69
C GLN A 661 55.82 1.36 -2.11
N LYS A 662 56.03 1.65 -0.82
CA LYS A 662 56.30 0.67 0.28
C LYS A 662 56.88 1.37 1.53
N GLY A 663 56.59 0.83 2.73
CA GLY A 663 57.23 1.24 4.00
C GLY A 663 58.61 0.58 4.22
N PRO A 664 59.19 0.54 5.45
CA PRO A 664 58.53 0.66 6.76
C PRO A 664 59.26 1.54 7.83
N ALA A 665 58.78 1.43 9.07
CA ALA A 665 59.14 2.12 10.34
C ALA A 665 60.62 2.33 10.72
N ALA A 666 60.93 3.41 11.48
CA ALA A 666 61.25 3.36 12.93
C ALA A 666 61.92 4.66 13.51
N ASN A 667 61.53 5.02 14.75
CA ASN A 667 62.25 5.76 15.82
C ASN A 667 63.05 7.07 15.56
N GLY A 668 62.81 8.09 16.42
CA GLY A 668 63.75 9.19 16.67
C GLY A 668 63.20 10.36 17.51
N ASN A 669 63.52 10.43 18.81
CA ASN A 669 63.16 11.54 19.71
C ASN A 669 63.97 12.83 19.44
N ALA A 670 63.37 14.01 19.68
CA ALA A 670 64.02 15.09 20.45
C ALA A 670 63.04 16.21 20.90
N HIS A 671 63.39 16.84 22.03
CA HIS A 671 62.91 18.11 22.61
C HIS A 671 62.80 19.30 21.59
N THR A 672 62.16 20.47 21.86
CA THR A 672 62.13 21.27 23.12
C THR A 672 61.06 22.40 23.10
N GLN A 673 60.49 22.72 24.28
CA GLN A 673 60.05 24.05 24.82
C GLN A 673 59.39 25.20 23.99
N GLY A 674 58.41 25.87 24.61
CA GLY A 674 57.99 27.28 24.39
C GLY A 674 56.67 27.43 23.59
N THR A 675 55.53 27.96 24.08
CA THR A 675 55.23 28.78 25.29
C THR A 675 55.94 30.15 25.23
N GLU A 676 55.30 31.34 25.32
CA GLU A 676 53.91 31.76 25.57
C GLU A 676 53.75 33.28 25.27
N GLY A 677 52.57 33.88 25.52
CA GLY A 677 52.37 35.33 25.68
C GLY A 677 51.46 35.98 24.61
N SER A 678 50.19 36.30 24.88
CA SER A 678 49.65 37.42 25.72
C SER A 678 49.66 38.79 24.99
N GLY A 679 48.62 39.61 24.99
CA GLY A 679 47.29 39.53 25.64
C GLY A 679 46.49 40.83 25.37
N SER A 680 45.32 41.00 26.03
CA SER A 680 44.69 42.25 26.56
C SER A 680 45.04 43.64 25.96
N GLU A 681 44.16 44.63 25.85
CA GLU A 681 42.69 44.88 26.01
C GLU A 681 42.49 46.39 25.65
N GLU A 682 41.24 46.87 25.48
CA GLU A 682 40.85 48.32 25.35
C GLU A 682 41.41 49.07 24.11
N ASP A 683 40.67 49.83 23.30
CA ASP A 683 39.55 50.77 23.51
C ASP A 683 38.34 50.54 22.56
#